data_AF-Q585K9-F1
#
_entry.id   AF-Q585K9-F1
#
_cell.length_a   1.000
_cell.length_b   1.000
_cell.length_c   1.000
_cell.angle_alpha   90.00
_cell.angle_beta   90.00
_cell.angle_gamma   90.00
#
_symmetry.space_group_name_H-M   'P 1'
#
loop_
_entity.id
_entity.type
_entity.pdbx_description
1 polymer ?
#
loop_
_entity_poly.entity_id
_entity_poly.type
_entity_poly.pdbx_seq_one_letter_code
_entity_poly.pdbx_strand_id
1 'polypeptide(L)'
;MVSEAGRANGSRFKPVLLEVAGALVDNRCADVTRRLRQYRNRYAPILRLVTTLIAPVMEESQLFGDDDSCVESAAVADDGRLKEGVTEMAGATAVVGGDGALRGRNGGVKRGRGEPLITAPRCAVVAEKRIIVVHRLHDKEVPDAVEKLERFMSYHFLPLALLHNCQPNISPDDVPFVLRHYVHEATRTASFLVADLSKRAAAIIDPQVDVSCYEEDLAFLQVQLVGIVLTHCFVDIAMGHAALLEHHPTAKLLSGTPFVSTGYGCSDGLSLHLSSRLHLRCISVPSFSPECLVVELHLDAQLLALFTGTVMGTDAVPRYEFFGDFPLPLEPQGDLQHTSAMPAPEVARRFLRERVWDAYFFPDPAAGHVQPWDHVVVFPSHGGYSNVTHQLDLYWAVHIGDMKRMKHSRTVMDKILDPEKYAQHMLDRPRLPKPLLVSHVREWNLLSVPSAFGGSGEGLLRRRLLPPPACALTSPCPGPVVVDIRSAADHVTMHLKGSVNVPMTFPAAAYGVKKAELWLQCMLKPLQPVVVVCANERQCHLARQRLELISPGASVETFTLQELCPPCGVHAVDGQEKEVFNRVDVTTSLPATVDSRHLPRHLTWVFDSTASAQSRLDCYQKLQFIEPAEDTLVLDCRTPYEFRNGSHTRSVFLSLGDLCHITALDLVAQQLTPEADVHCGGWPSPELGRIILDRMYEAALASGLKCRPGCRGIRKIVVYCATGYRSLIAASLMRRAFEAASLDIVVYDVAGGALQVMQQRPDLWTVKDRSIICIS
;
A
#
# COMPACT_ATOMS: atom_id res chain seq x y z
N MET A 1 -42.51 8.57 32.63
CA MET A 1 -42.07 9.36 31.46
C MET A 1 -40.68 8.88 31.11
N VAL A 2 -40.50 8.17 30.00
CA VAL A 2 -39.17 7.79 29.50
C VAL A 2 -38.62 9.01 28.77
N SER A 3 -37.46 9.53 29.20
CA SER A 3 -36.97 10.84 28.77
C SER A 3 -36.41 10.81 27.34
N GLU A 4 -36.68 11.85 26.56
CA GLU A 4 -36.21 12.04 25.19
C GLU A 4 -34.71 12.41 25.07
N ALA A 5 -33.90 12.11 26.10
CA ALA A 5 -32.49 12.48 26.19
C ALA A 5 -31.56 11.80 25.16
N GLY A 6 -32.08 10.89 24.32
CA GLY A 6 -31.29 9.98 23.49
C GLY A 6 -30.91 10.44 22.07
N ARG A 7 -31.24 11.66 21.62
CA ARG A 7 -31.09 12.04 20.18
C ARG A 7 -30.30 13.31 19.84
N ALA A 8 -29.74 14.03 20.81
CA ALA A 8 -29.08 15.32 20.54
C ALA A 8 -27.56 15.24 20.22
N ASN A 9 -26.83 14.25 20.74
CA ASN A 9 -25.35 14.20 20.68
C ASN A 9 -24.75 13.60 19.40
N GLY A 10 -25.41 13.79 18.25
CA GLY A 10 -24.81 13.46 16.96
C GLY A 10 -23.65 14.40 16.66
N SER A 11 -22.41 13.92 16.79
CA SER A 11 -21.19 14.63 16.40
C SER A 11 -21.33 15.18 14.96
N ARG A 12 -21.57 16.49 14.86
CA ARG A 12 -21.79 17.18 13.58
C ARG A 12 -20.45 17.54 12.97
N PHE A 13 -19.86 16.57 12.29
CA PHE A 13 -18.75 16.75 11.36
C PHE A 13 -18.99 17.95 10.45
N LYS A 14 -18.25 19.04 10.68
CA LYS A 14 -18.24 20.24 9.84
C LYS A 14 -17.16 20.06 8.75
N PRO A 15 -17.47 20.27 7.47
CA PRO A 15 -16.47 20.24 6.42
C PRO A 15 -15.47 21.40 6.58
N VAL A 16 -14.18 21.14 6.33
CA VAL A 16 -13.19 22.20 6.19
C VAL A 16 -13.20 22.71 4.75
N LEU A 17 -13.38 24.02 4.61
CA LEU A 17 -13.41 24.73 3.34
C LEU A 17 -12.07 25.42 3.08
N LEU A 18 -11.40 25.05 1.99
CA LEU A 18 -10.20 25.70 1.48
C LEU A 18 -10.55 26.50 0.22
N GLU A 19 -10.13 27.76 0.17
CA GLU A 19 -10.48 28.67 -0.91
C GLU A 19 -9.26 29.12 -1.72
N VAL A 20 -9.37 29.02 -3.04
CA VAL A 20 -8.35 29.34 -4.04
C VAL A 20 -9.02 30.25 -5.08
N ALA A 21 -8.39 31.36 -5.44
CA ALA A 21 -8.91 32.27 -6.45
C ALA A 21 -8.05 32.23 -7.72
N GLY A 22 -8.70 32.25 -8.89
CA GLY A 22 -8.08 32.26 -10.22
C GLY A 22 -8.88 31.45 -11.26
N ALA A 23 -8.51 31.58 -12.53
CA ALA A 23 -9.19 30.89 -13.63
C ALA A 23 -8.85 29.39 -13.65
N LEU A 24 -9.79 28.51 -14.03
CA LEU A 24 -9.53 27.06 -14.11
C LEU A 24 -8.47 26.67 -15.17
N VAL A 25 -8.21 27.55 -16.13
CA VAL A 25 -7.12 27.42 -17.13
C VAL A 25 -5.78 27.97 -16.64
N ASP A 26 -5.73 28.63 -15.48
CA ASP A 26 -4.48 29.06 -14.88
C ASP A 26 -3.70 27.84 -14.36
N ASN A 27 -2.40 27.78 -14.69
CA ASN A 27 -1.54 26.66 -14.34
C ASN A 27 -1.38 26.49 -12.82
N ARG A 28 -1.42 27.57 -12.02
CA ARG A 28 -1.34 27.49 -10.55
C ARG A 28 -2.65 26.97 -9.97
N CYS A 29 -3.80 27.46 -10.44
CA CYS A 29 -5.10 26.92 -10.04
C CYS A 29 -5.25 25.43 -10.38
N ALA A 30 -4.81 25.03 -11.57
CA ALA A 30 -4.74 23.62 -11.96
C ALA A 30 -3.81 22.81 -11.06
N ASP A 31 -2.63 23.35 -10.70
CA ASP A 31 -1.66 22.66 -9.82
C ASP A 31 -2.16 22.53 -8.37
N VAL A 32 -2.70 23.60 -7.79
CA VAL A 32 -3.31 23.60 -6.47
C VAL A 32 -4.47 22.61 -6.42
N THR A 33 -5.32 22.57 -7.45
CA THR A 33 -6.41 21.58 -7.59
C THR A 33 -5.88 20.14 -7.65
N ARG A 34 -4.80 19.91 -8.40
CA ARG A 34 -4.13 18.61 -8.53
C ARG A 34 -3.57 18.13 -7.19
N ARG A 35 -2.90 19.00 -6.44
CA ARG A 35 -2.34 18.72 -5.10
C ARG A 35 -3.44 18.46 -4.07
N LEU A 36 -4.49 19.29 -4.04
CA LEU A 36 -5.66 19.06 -3.18
C LEU A 36 -6.31 17.68 -3.42
N ARG A 37 -6.36 17.21 -4.68
CA ARG A 37 -6.83 15.84 -5.01
C ARG A 37 -5.89 14.75 -4.48
N GLN A 38 -4.57 14.99 -4.43
CA GLN A 38 -3.61 14.05 -3.84
C GLN A 38 -3.86 13.91 -2.32
N TYR A 39 -4.02 15.03 -1.61
CA TYR A 39 -4.33 15.02 -0.17
C TYR A 39 -5.75 14.53 0.17
N ARG A 40 -6.71 14.66 -0.76
CA ARG A 40 -8.10 14.24 -0.55
C ARG A 40 -8.20 12.79 -0.08
N ASN A 41 -7.57 11.84 -0.76
CA ASN A 41 -7.67 10.43 -0.36
C ASN A 41 -6.99 10.15 1.00
N ARG A 42 -5.99 10.96 1.36
CA ARG A 42 -5.24 10.84 2.62
C ARG A 42 -6.04 11.30 3.84
N TYR A 43 -6.90 12.31 3.69
CA TYR A 43 -7.54 13.00 4.81
C TYR A 43 -9.06 13.27 4.69
N ALA A 44 -9.71 12.88 3.58
CA ALA A 44 -11.15 13.12 3.38
C ALA A 44 -12.06 12.58 4.50
N PRO A 45 -11.81 11.41 5.13
CA PRO A 45 -12.63 10.96 6.25
C PRO A 45 -12.64 11.95 7.42
N ILE A 46 -11.48 12.56 7.72
CA ILE A 46 -11.32 13.44 8.88
C ILE A 46 -12.05 14.76 8.69
N LEU A 47 -11.93 15.38 7.51
CA LEU A 47 -12.34 16.76 7.32
C LEU A 47 -13.42 17.04 6.30
N ARG A 48 -13.96 16.01 5.61
CA ARG A 48 -14.97 16.17 4.54
C ARG A 48 -14.63 17.35 3.61
N LEU A 49 -13.36 17.39 3.19
CA LEU A 49 -12.72 18.53 2.56
C LEU A 49 -13.53 19.07 1.37
N VAL A 50 -13.82 20.37 1.39
CA VAL A 50 -14.40 21.10 0.25
C VAL A 50 -13.37 22.13 -0.23
N THR A 51 -13.20 22.22 -1.54
CA THR A 51 -12.21 23.09 -2.19
C THR A 51 -12.93 23.98 -3.19
N THR A 52 -12.99 25.29 -2.92
CA THR A 52 -13.64 26.26 -3.81
C THR A 52 -12.59 26.96 -4.67
N LEU A 53 -12.84 27.00 -5.98
CA LEU A 53 -12.02 27.69 -6.98
C LEU A 53 -12.83 28.88 -7.52
N ILE A 54 -12.53 30.09 -7.05
CA ILE A 54 -13.25 31.30 -7.44
C ILE A 54 -12.54 31.97 -8.61
N ALA A 55 -13.14 31.95 -9.80
CA ALA A 55 -12.66 32.80 -10.89
C ALA A 55 -12.92 34.28 -10.52
N PRO A 56 -11.92 35.18 -10.64
CA PRO A 56 -12.22 36.60 -10.57
C PRO A 56 -13.20 36.95 -11.70
N VAL A 57 -14.22 37.75 -11.38
CA VAL A 57 -15.37 38.11 -12.25
C VAL A 57 -16.45 37.01 -12.37
N MET A 58 -16.98 36.53 -11.23
CA MET A 58 -18.31 35.92 -11.14
C MET A 58 -19.01 36.36 -9.84
N GLU A 59 -20.32 36.63 -9.89
CA GLU A 59 -21.10 36.92 -8.68
C GLU A 59 -21.35 35.67 -7.83
N GLU A 60 -21.48 35.85 -6.52
CA GLU A 60 -21.72 34.79 -5.54
C GLU A 60 -23.02 34.02 -5.82
N SER A 61 -24.05 34.72 -6.31
CA SER A 61 -25.31 34.18 -6.85
C SER A 61 -25.12 33.19 -8.01
N GLN A 62 -24.09 33.38 -8.85
CA GLN A 62 -23.78 32.48 -9.98
C GLN A 62 -22.89 31.30 -9.57
N LEU A 63 -22.24 31.39 -8.40
CA LEU A 63 -21.48 30.30 -7.79
C LEU A 63 -22.38 29.36 -6.97
N PHE A 64 -23.37 29.89 -6.26
CA PHE A 64 -24.17 29.14 -5.28
C PHE A 64 -25.69 29.13 -5.53
N GLY A 65 -26.21 30.00 -6.40
CA GLY A 65 -27.64 30.27 -6.61
C GLY A 65 -28.10 31.55 -5.93
N ASP A 66 -29.13 32.21 -6.47
CA ASP A 66 -29.74 33.41 -5.88
C ASP A 66 -30.43 33.09 -4.53
N ASP A 67 -30.13 33.88 -3.50
CA ASP A 67 -30.68 33.77 -2.13
C ASP A 67 -32.03 34.50 -2.01
N ASP A 68 -32.98 34.14 -2.89
CA ASP A 68 -34.21 34.89 -3.16
C ASP A 68 -35.47 34.15 -2.65
N SER A 69 -35.53 33.89 -1.33
CA SER A 69 -36.79 33.51 -0.67
C SER A 69 -36.87 33.93 0.81
N CYS A 70 -36.85 35.24 1.07
CA CYS A 70 -37.27 35.83 2.34
C CYS A 70 -38.13 37.09 2.10
N VAL A 71 -39.36 36.89 1.62
CA VAL A 71 -40.43 37.90 1.77
C VAL A 71 -41.68 37.24 2.33
N GLU A 72 -42.00 37.70 3.53
CA GLU A 72 -43.22 37.58 4.31
C GLU A 72 -44.52 37.27 3.54
N SER A 73 -45.19 36.18 3.92
CA SER A 73 -46.65 36.20 4.00
C SER A 73 -47.15 35.31 5.16
N ALA A 74 -47.99 35.92 5.99
CA ALA A 74 -48.49 35.44 7.27
C ALA A 74 -48.98 33.99 7.38
N ALA A 75 -48.99 33.51 8.63
CA ALA A 75 -49.78 32.38 9.08
C ALA A 75 -51.25 32.45 8.62
N VAL A 76 -51.85 31.30 8.33
CA VAL A 76 -53.03 30.76 9.05
C VAL A 76 -53.04 29.23 8.87
N ALA A 77 -53.54 28.57 9.91
CA ALA A 77 -53.54 27.13 10.11
C ALA A 77 -54.53 26.30 9.24
N ASP A 78 -54.21 25.01 9.18
CA ASP A 78 -55.10 23.86 9.48
C ASP A 78 -55.77 23.04 8.36
N ASP A 79 -55.67 21.71 8.60
CA ASP A 79 -56.37 20.48 8.14
C ASP A 79 -56.94 20.33 6.69
N GLY A 80 -57.21 19.07 6.29
CA GLY A 80 -58.38 18.85 5.41
C GLY A 80 -58.34 17.86 4.24
N ARG A 81 -57.59 16.75 4.30
CA ARG A 81 -57.99 15.42 3.72
C ARG A 81 -58.42 15.22 2.23
N LEU A 82 -57.70 14.28 1.60
CA LEU A 82 -58.18 13.06 0.86
C LEU A 82 -58.76 13.12 -0.59
N LYS A 83 -58.09 12.33 -1.47
CA LYS A 83 -58.62 11.34 -2.47
C LYS A 83 -59.48 11.86 -3.66
N GLU A 84 -59.56 11.23 -4.85
CA GLU A 84 -58.87 10.15 -5.62
C GLU A 84 -59.40 10.29 -7.09
N GLY A 85 -58.80 9.82 -8.20
CA GLY A 85 -57.56 9.07 -8.50
C GLY A 85 -57.71 8.27 -9.84
N VAL A 86 -56.62 8.05 -10.61
CA VAL A 86 -56.56 7.20 -11.86
C VAL A 86 -57.22 7.88 -13.11
N THR A 87 -56.79 7.82 -14.40
CA THR A 87 -56.14 6.79 -15.27
C THR A 87 -55.40 7.38 -16.51
N GLU A 88 -54.46 6.60 -17.11
CA GLU A 88 -54.13 6.44 -18.57
C GLU A 88 -53.70 7.61 -19.50
N MET A 89 -52.53 7.51 -20.19
CA MET A 89 -52.25 6.97 -21.55
C MET A 89 -52.86 7.77 -22.73
N ALA A 90 -52.23 7.92 -23.91
CA ALA A 90 -50.85 7.71 -24.39
C ALA A 90 -50.63 8.59 -25.64
N GLY A 91 -49.38 8.80 -26.09
CA GLY A 91 -49.09 9.67 -27.24
C GLY A 91 -49.18 8.98 -28.61
N ALA A 92 -49.25 9.78 -29.68
CA ALA A 92 -48.95 9.35 -31.05
C ALA A 92 -48.44 10.53 -31.92
N THR A 93 -47.67 10.19 -32.96
CA THR A 93 -46.84 11.11 -33.75
C THR A 93 -47.52 11.68 -35.00
N ALA A 94 -47.31 12.98 -35.23
CA ALA A 94 -46.99 13.69 -36.48
C ALA A 94 -47.67 13.30 -37.83
N VAL A 95 -48.17 14.31 -38.57
CA VAL A 95 -47.57 14.87 -39.82
C VAL A 95 -48.53 15.85 -40.54
N VAL A 96 -48.06 17.10 -40.69
CA VAL A 96 -48.30 18.11 -41.78
C VAL A 96 -49.72 18.52 -42.24
N GLY A 97 -49.95 19.85 -42.22
CA GLY A 97 -50.59 20.58 -43.34
C GLY A 97 -51.70 21.58 -42.99
N GLY A 98 -51.48 22.90 -43.17
CA GLY A 98 -52.55 23.91 -43.17
C GLY A 98 -52.13 25.30 -42.68
N ASP A 99 -52.13 26.30 -43.56
CA ASP A 99 -51.68 27.69 -43.33
C ASP A 99 -52.69 28.58 -42.57
N GLY A 100 -52.21 29.66 -41.94
CA GLY A 100 -53.09 30.64 -41.28
C GLY A 100 -52.39 31.65 -40.36
N ALA A 101 -51.69 32.63 -40.92
CA ALA A 101 -50.97 33.64 -40.13
C ALA A 101 -51.87 34.81 -39.65
N LEU A 102 -51.74 35.23 -38.37
CA LEU A 102 -51.28 36.59 -37.97
C LEU A 102 -51.50 36.94 -36.47
N ARG A 103 -50.46 37.56 -35.89
CA ARG A 103 -50.45 38.49 -34.72
C ARG A 103 -50.84 37.98 -33.32
N GLY A 104 -49.85 38.05 -32.39
CA GLY A 104 -50.08 38.70 -31.09
C GLY A 104 -49.32 38.18 -29.86
N ARG A 105 -48.23 38.89 -29.48
CA ARG A 105 -47.76 39.09 -28.09
C ARG A 105 -47.85 37.93 -27.07
N ASN A 106 -46.73 37.24 -26.83
CA ASN A 106 -45.87 37.48 -25.65
C ASN A 106 -44.80 36.38 -25.55
N GLY A 107 -43.57 36.70 -25.99
CA GLY A 107 -42.41 35.87 -25.74
C GLY A 107 -41.97 35.98 -24.29
N GLY A 108 -42.53 35.14 -23.42
CA GLY A 108 -42.03 34.98 -22.05
C GLY A 108 -40.59 34.46 -22.09
N VAL A 109 -39.62 35.32 -21.78
CA VAL A 109 -38.22 34.93 -21.62
C VAL A 109 -38.14 33.90 -20.50
N LYS A 110 -37.91 32.64 -20.85
CA LYS A 110 -37.48 31.64 -19.87
C LYS A 110 -36.16 32.11 -19.28
N ARG A 111 -36.19 32.69 -18.07
CA ARG A 111 -34.98 32.83 -17.25
C ARG A 111 -34.38 31.44 -17.12
N GLY A 112 -33.23 31.23 -17.75
CA GLY A 112 -32.46 30.01 -17.54
C GLY A 112 -32.06 29.97 -16.07
N ARG A 113 -32.49 28.96 -15.33
CA ARG A 113 -31.82 28.59 -14.08
C ARG A 113 -30.42 28.15 -14.50
N GLY A 114 -29.43 29.00 -14.26
CA GLY A 114 -28.03 28.61 -14.41
C GLY A 114 -27.74 27.45 -13.47
N GLU A 115 -27.17 26.37 -13.99
CA GLU A 115 -26.54 25.38 -13.11
C GLU A 115 -25.33 26.04 -12.44
N PRO A 116 -25.13 25.88 -11.12
CA PRO A 116 -24.00 26.50 -10.42
C PRO A 116 -22.68 25.97 -10.97
N LEU A 117 -21.73 26.88 -11.23
CA LEU A 117 -20.46 26.52 -11.87
C LEU A 117 -19.63 25.50 -11.08
N ILE A 118 -19.87 25.40 -9.76
CA ILE A 118 -19.30 24.40 -8.88
C ILE A 118 -20.46 23.58 -8.33
N THR A 119 -20.71 22.39 -8.91
CA THR A 119 -21.46 21.36 -8.20
C THR A 119 -20.64 20.94 -6.98
N ALA A 120 -20.91 21.55 -5.83
CA ALA A 120 -20.36 21.12 -4.55
C ALA A 120 -20.62 19.60 -4.41
N PRO A 121 -19.68 18.81 -3.87
CA PRO A 121 -19.91 17.37 -3.70
C PRO A 121 -21.21 17.19 -2.91
N ARG A 122 -22.10 16.28 -3.34
CA ARG A 122 -23.51 16.18 -2.91
C ARG A 122 -23.77 16.11 -1.38
N CYS A 123 -22.72 16.01 -0.57
CA CYS A 123 -22.73 16.12 0.89
C CYS A 123 -22.58 17.55 1.45
N ALA A 124 -22.32 18.57 0.63
CA ALA A 124 -22.07 19.95 1.06
C ALA A 124 -23.28 20.90 0.88
N VAL A 125 -24.33 20.49 0.17
CA VAL A 125 -25.59 21.25 0.09
C VAL A 125 -26.42 21.01 1.35
N VAL A 126 -26.01 21.66 2.44
CA VAL A 126 -26.89 21.94 3.58
C VAL A 126 -27.37 23.37 3.38
N ALA A 127 -28.51 23.52 2.71
CA ALA A 127 -28.99 24.75 2.06
C ALA A 127 -29.32 25.95 2.99
N GLU A 128 -28.90 25.91 4.26
CA GLU A 128 -29.23 26.93 5.28
C GLU A 128 -28.04 27.24 6.22
N LYS A 129 -26.81 26.83 5.90
CA LYS A 129 -25.65 27.07 6.77
C LYS A 129 -24.43 27.60 6.04
N ARG A 130 -24.10 28.87 6.32
CA ARG A 130 -22.81 29.50 5.97
C ARG A 130 -21.66 28.59 6.38
N ILE A 131 -20.86 28.16 5.40
CA ILE A 131 -19.64 27.39 5.63
C ILE A 131 -18.52 28.39 5.92
N ILE A 132 -17.88 28.25 7.08
CA ILE A 132 -16.75 29.10 7.45
C ILE A 132 -15.55 28.70 6.60
N VAL A 133 -14.99 29.65 5.85
CA VAL A 133 -13.72 29.47 5.13
C VAL A 133 -12.61 29.38 6.16
N VAL A 134 -11.91 28.25 6.20
CA VAL A 134 -10.92 27.95 7.24
C VAL A 134 -9.53 28.43 6.84
N HIS A 135 -9.22 28.42 5.54
CA HIS A 135 -7.95 28.91 5.02
C HIS A 135 -8.10 29.42 3.57
N ARG A 136 -7.60 30.64 3.33
CA ARG A 136 -7.55 31.30 2.01
C ARG A 136 -6.13 31.19 1.46
N LEU A 137 -5.93 30.39 0.41
CA LEU A 137 -4.60 30.15 -0.18
C LEU A 137 -4.10 31.32 -1.04
N HIS A 138 -4.98 32.27 -1.36
CA HIS A 138 -4.67 33.47 -2.14
C HIS A 138 -4.32 34.70 -1.27
N ASP A 139 -4.68 34.72 0.02
CA ASP A 139 -4.49 35.89 0.89
C ASP A 139 -3.01 36.15 1.23
N LYS A 140 -2.65 37.44 1.28
CA LYS A 140 -1.30 38.00 1.57
C LYS A 140 -0.27 37.73 0.46
N GLU A 141 0.48 38.74 0.04
CA GLU A 141 1.51 38.56 -0.99
C GLU A 141 2.73 37.78 -0.46
N VAL A 142 3.11 36.72 -1.17
CA VAL A 142 4.27 35.82 -0.94
C VAL A 142 4.21 35.04 0.40
N PRO A 143 4.29 33.70 0.41
CA PRO A 143 4.68 32.79 -0.69
C PRO A 143 3.58 32.53 -1.73
N ASP A 144 3.93 31.81 -2.80
CA ASP A 144 3.00 31.40 -3.85
C ASP A 144 1.89 30.47 -3.32
N ALA A 145 0.72 30.46 -3.96
CA ALA A 145 -0.44 29.68 -3.53
C ALA A 145 -0.16 28.17 -3.43
N VAL A 146 0.73 27.65 -4.29
CA VAL A 146 1.19 26.26 -4.23
C VAL A 146 2.01 26.00 -2.97
N GLU A 147 2.97 26.87 -2.66
CA GLU A 147 3.81 26.74 -1.47
C GLU A 147 3.01 26.94 -0.18
N LYS A 148 2.03 27.86 -0.17
CA LYS A 148 1.07 28.00 0.93
C LYS A 148 0.28 26.71 1.17
N LEU A 149 -0.19 26.05 0.10
CA LEU A 149 -0.87 24.77 0.23
C LEU A 149 0.08 23.72 0.83
N GLU A 150 1.30 23.58 0.32
CA GLU A 150 2.28 22.62 0.84
C GLU A 150 2.58 22.86 2.32
N ARG A 151 2.84 24.11 2.74
CA ARG A 151 3.07 24.47 4.15
C ARG A 151 1.84 24.21 5.02
N PHE A 152 0.65 24.62 4.57
CA PHE A 152 -0.61 24.38 5.29
C PHE A 152 -0.88 22.89 5.47
N MET A 153 -0.81 22.10 4.40
CA MET A 153 -1.01 20.65 4.44
C MET A 153 0.07 19.91 5.23
N SER A 154 1.28 20.49 5.34
CA SER A 154 2.39 19.89 6.08
C SER A 154 2.33 20.12 7.58
N TYR A 155 2.05 21.35 8.03
CA TYR A 155 2.23 21.72 9.45
C TYR A 155 0.93 22.10 10.16
N HIS A 156 -0.07 22.65 9.45
CA HIS A 156 -1.25 23.26 10.07
C HIS A 156 -2.52 22.40 9.92
N PHE A 157 -2.67 21.70 8.81
CA PHE A 157 -3.89 20.98 8.45
C PHE A 157 -4.28 19.91 9.48
N LEU A 158 -3.36 19.01 9.86
CA LEU A 158 -3.67 17.92 10.79
C LEU A 158 -3.93 18.38 12.23
N PRO A 159 -3.12 19.27 12.83
CA PRO A 159 -3.44 19.86 14.13
C PRO A 159 -4.80 20.57 14.16
N LEU A 160 -5.09 21.36 13.13
CA LEU A 160 -6.38 22.02 12.96
C LEU A 160 -7.52 21.00 12.80
N ALA A 161 -7.30 19.90 12.07
CA ALA A 161 -8.28 18.85 11.88
C ALA A 161 -8.65 18.13 13.20
N LEU A 162 -7.65 17.85 14.03
CA LEU A 162 -7.82 17.23 15.33
C LEU A 162 -8.62 18.14 16.27
N LEU A 163 -8.27 19.44 16.32
CA LEU A 163 -8.91 20.39 17.22
C LEU A 163 -10.27 20.87 16.73
N HIS A 164 -10.49 21.09 15.43
CA HIS A 164 -11.77 21.59 14.89
C HIS A 164 -12.96 20.65 15.16
N ASN A 165 -12.71 19.34 15.26
CA ASN A 165 -13.74 18.36 15.64
C ASN A 165 -14.15 18.44 17.13
N CYS A 166 -13.37 19.15 17.95
CA CYS A 166 -13.55 19.29 19.40
C CYS A 166 -13.94 20.73 19.79
N GLN A 167 -13.34 21.69 19.10
CA GLN A 167 -13.43 23.14 19.28
C GLN A 167 -13.74 23.78 17.91
N PRO A 168 -15.00 23.78 17.45
CA PRO A 168 -15.36 24.09 16.05
C PRO A 168 -15.20 25.56 15.61
N ASN A 169 -14.59 26.39 16.45
CA ASN A 169 -14.35 27.83 16.28
C ASN A 169 -12.86 28.20 16.47
N ILE A 170 -11.96 27.20 16.59
CA ILE A 170 -10.53 27.44 16.78
C ILE A 170 -9.90 28.14 15.55
N SER A 171 -9.10 29.19 15.77
CA SER A 171 -8.31 29.79 14.69
C SER A 171 -7.15 28.89 14.29
N PRO A 172 -6.74 28.82 13.00
CA PRO A 172 -5.48 28.19 12.60
C PRO A 172 -4.26 28.72 13.36
N ASP A 173 -4.30 29.99 13.77
CA ASP A 173 -3.22 30.66 14.52
C ASP A 173 -3.18 30.27 16.02
N ASP A 174 -4.28 29.73 16.57
CA ASP A 174 -4.38 29.34 17.99
C ASP A 174 -3.90 27.90 18.26
N VAL A 175 -3.55 27.15 17.21
CA VAL A 175 -3.22 25.72 17.32
C VAL A 175 -1.83 25.53 17.93
N PRO A 176 -1.70 24.94 19.15
CA PRO A 176 -0.47 25.04 19.94
C PRO A 176 0.63 24.03 19.56
N PHE A 177 0.40 23.19 18.55
CA PHE A 177 1.30 22.09 18.17
C PHE A 177 1.30 21.82 16.68
N VAL A 178 2.35 21.17 16.19
CA VAL A 178 2.46 20.64 14.83
C VAL A 178 2.30 19.12 14.85
N LEU A 179 1.57 18.59 13.87
CA LEU A 179 1.50 17.17 13.53
C LEU A 179 1.77 17.04 12.04
N ARG A 180 3.03 16.75 11.74
CA ARG A 180 3.51 16.47 10.39
C ARG A 180 3.38 14.97 10.13
N HIS A 181 2.82 14.61 8.99
CA HIS A 181 2.61 13.22 8.59
C HIS A 181 3.33 12.97 7.27
N TYR A 182 4.24 12.00 7.25
CA TYR A 182 4.99 11.56 6.08
C TYR A 182 4.47 10.20 5.63
N VAL A 183 4.34 9.98 4.32
CA VAL A 183 3.91 8.71 3.72
C VAL A 183 4.93 8.30 2.69
N HIS A 184 5.44 7.07 2.82
CA HIS A 184 6.26 6.44 1.80
C HIS A 184 5.36 5.61 0.88
N GLU A 185 4.90 6.22 -0.22
CA GLU A 185 3.93 5.62 -1.14
C GLU A 185 4.37 4.26 -1.73
N ALA A 186 5.68 4.00 -1.82
CA ALA A 186 6.18 2.74 -2.40
C ALA A 186 6.00 1.54 -1.46
N THR A 187 6.26 1.72 -0.17
CA THR A 187 6.11 0.68 0.87
C THR A 187 4.74 0.71 1.52
N ARG A 188 3.98 1.80 1.29
CA ARG A 188 2.69 2.08 1.93
C ARG A 188 2.83 2.12 3.45
N THR A 189 3.91 2.73 3.95
CA THR A 189 4.12 3.06 5.36
C THR A 189 3.96 4.55 5.65
N ALA A 190 3.63 4.88 6.91
CA ALA A 190 3.47 6.23 7.42
C ALA A 190 4.31 6.46 8.68
N SER A 191 4.75 7.70 8.86
CA SER A 191 5.50 8.17 10.03
C SER A 191 5.04 9.58 10.40
N PHE A 192 5.31 10.02 11.62
CA PHE A 192 4.78 11.29 12.14
C PHE A 192 5.85 12.06 12.92
N LEU A 193 5.83 13.39 12.80
CA LEU A 193 6.52 14.30 13.72
C LEU A 193 5.46 15.10 14.47
N VAL A 194 5.54 15.06 15.80
CA VAL A 194 4.71 15.82 16.73
C VAL A 194 5.60 16.87 17.37
N ALA A 195 5.22 18.14 17.39
CA ALA A 195 6.06 19.19 18.01
C ALA A 195 5.25 20.23 18.79
N ASP A 196 5.74 20.59 19.98
CA ASP A 196 5.30 21.76 20.75
C ASP A 196 6.18 22.96 20.38
N LEU A 197 5.63 23.90 19.62
CA LEU A 197 6.37 25.09 19.16
C LEU A 197 6.67 26.08 20.31
N SER A 198 5.93 26.01 21.42
CA SER A 198 6.18 26.87 22.59
C SER A 198 7.34 26.36 23.45
N LYS A 199 7.55 25.04 23.49
CA LYS A 199 8.66 24.39 24.21
C LYS A 199 9.84 24.00 23.33
N ARG A 200 9.73 24.18 22.01
CA ARG A 200 10.73 23.79 21.01
C ARG A 200 11.14 22.31 21.14
N ALA A 201 10.16 21.45 21.45
CA ALA A 201 10.37 20.02 21.65
C ALA A 201 9.54 19.22 20.64
N ALA A 202 10.13 18.17 20.08
CA ALA A 202 9.50 17.31 19.09
C ALA A 202 9.70 15.81 19.39
N ALA A 203 8.79 14.99 18.89
CA ALA A 203 8.85 13.54 18.92
C ALA A 203 8.56 12.98 17.53
N ILE A 204 9.25 11.90 17.14
CA ILE A 204 9.02 11.21 15.87
C ILE A 204 8.45 9.82 16.13
N ILE A 205 7.45 9.41 15.37
CA ILE A 205 6.76 8.11 15.47
C ILE A 205 7.00 7.34 14.18
N ASP A 206 7.49 6.10 14.30
CA ASP A 206 7.80 5.15 13.22
C ASP A 206 8.71 5.75 12.10
N PRO A 207 9.94 6.22 12.42
CA PRO A 207 10.82 6.88 11.44
C PRO A 207 11.26 5.96 10.29
N GLN A 208 11.11 6.45 9.06
CA GLN A 208 11.66 5.85 7.83
C GLN A 208 13.19 5.87 7.85
N VAL A 209 13.83 4.98 7.08
CA VAL A 209 15.30 4.87 7.04
C VAL A 209 16.00 6.14 6.56
N ASP A 210 15.38 6.87 5.61
CA ASP A 210 15.86 8.19 5.18
C ASP A 210 15.35 9.24 6.17
N VAL A 211 16.27 9.68 7.03
CA VAL A 211 15.95 10.62 8.11
C VAL A 211 16.01 12.09 7.69
N SER A 212 16.47 12.39 6.47
CA SER A 212 16.70 13.76 5.98
C SER A 212 15.47 14.66 6.13
N CYS A 213 14.29 14.15 5.74
CA CYS A 213 13.04 14.88 5.83
C CYS A 213 12.63 15.24 7.27
N TYR A 214 13.04 14.45 8.27
CA TYR A 214 12.83 14.80 9.68
C TYR A 214 13.80 15.89 10.12
N GLU A 215 15.08 15.79 9.76
CA GLU A 215 16.09 16.80 10.13
C GLU A 215 15.75 18.17 9.51
N GLU A 216 15.28 18.20 8.26
CA GLU A 216 14.79 19.40 7.59
C GLU A 216 13.59 20.02 8.33
N ASP A 217 12.57 19.22 8.68
CA ASP A 217 11.39 19.71 9.40
C ASP A 217 11.71 20.10 10.87
N LEU A 218 12.64 19.41 11.55
CA LEU A 218 13.15 19.78 12.88
C LEU A 218 13.86 21.15 12.83
N ALA A 219 14.74 21.37 11.84
CA ALA A 219 15.45 22.62 11.64
C ALA A 219 14.52 23.76 11.23
N PHE A 220 13.58 23.53 10.31
CA PHE A 220 12.58 24.51 9.86
C PHE A 220 11.67 24.98 11.00
N LEU A 221 11.18 24.05 11.83
CA LEU A 221 10.36 24.36 13.00
C LEU A 221 11.18 24.85 14.21
N GLN A 222 12.51 24.79 14.12
CA GLN A 222 13.47 25.15 15.17
C GLN A 222 13.21 24.39 16.48
N VAL A 223 13.01 23.08 16.41
CA VAL A 223 12.66 22.20 17.53
C VAL A 223 13.71 21.13 17.75
N GLN A 224 13.93 20.74 19.01
CA GLN A 224 14.81 19.64 19.39
C GLN A 224 14.03 18.32 19.43
N LEU A 225 14.59 17.25 18.87
CA LEU A 225 14.05 15.90 19.03
C LEU A 225 14.29 15.40 20.46
N VAL A 226 13.22 15.20 21.23
CA VAL A 226 13.27 14.70 22.62
C VAL A 226 12.89 13.22 22.75
N GLY A 227 12.31 12.62 21.72
CA GLY A 227 12.06 11.18 21.69
C GLY A 227 11.59 10.62 20.36
N ILE A 228 11.77 9.31 20.23
CA ILE A 228 11.43 8.50 19.07
C ILE A 228 10.53 7.36 19.58
N VAL A 229 9.41 7.10 18.91
CA VAL A 229 8.45 6.06 19.30
C VAL A 229 8.31 5.05 18.18
N LEU A 230 8.44 3.75 18.50
CA LEU A 230 8.21 2.65 17.58
C LEU A 230 6.93 1.91 17.98
N THR A 231 5.92 1.92 17.12
CA THR A 231 4.64 1.24 17.37
C THR A 231 4.78 -0.28 17.37
N HIS A 232 5.74 -0.82 16.62
CA HIS A 232 6.07 -2.24 16.56
C HIS A 232 7.43 -2.42 15.88
N CYS A 233 7.98 -3.63 15.91
CA CYS A 233 9.16 -3.95 15.10
C CYS A 233 8.72 -4.26 13.66
N PHE A 234 8.96 -3.30 12.76
CA PHE A 234 8.68 -3.44 11.33
C PHE A 234 9.42 -4.65 10.74
N VAL A 235 8.75 -5.31 9.79
CA VAL A 235 9.20 -6.56 9.17
C VAL A 235 9.36 -6.42 7.66
N ASP A 236 8.70 -5.43 7.06
CA ASP A 236 8.67 -5.16 5.64
C ASP A 236 9.70 -4.11 5.22
N ILE A 237 10.07 -3.18 6.11
CA ILE A 237 11.10 -2.16 5.85
C ILE A 237 12.08 -1.93 7.02
N ALA A 238 13.31 -1.55 6.68
CA ALA A 238 14.28 -0.98 7.61
C ALA A 238 13.82 0.39 8.13
N MET A 239 14.09 0.66 9.41
CA MET A 239 13.64 1.86 10.13
C MET A 239 14.81 2.77 10.53
N GLY A 240 14.56 4.09 10.58
CA GLY A 240 15.58 5.12 10.82
C GLY A 240 15.83 5.49 12.28
N HIS A 241 15.33 4.71 13.24
CA HIS A 241 15.47 5.02 14.68
C HIS A 241 16.92 5.05 15.15
N ALA A 242 17.79 4.20 14.59
CA ALA A 242 19.23 4.22 14.90
C ALA A 242 19.91 5.51 14.40
N ALA A 243 19.66 5.90 13.14
CA ALA A 243 20.22 7.13 12.57
C ALA A 243 19.75 8.40 13.32
N LEU A 244 18.46 8.47 13.69
CA LEU A 244 17.96 9.57 14.52
C LEU A 244 18.59 9.60 15.93
N LEU A 245 18.90 8.44 16.53
CA LEU A 245 19.59 8.40 17.82
C LEU A 245 21.09 8.74 17.72
N GLU A 246 21.72 8.45 16.58
CA GLU A 246 23.10 8.87 16.30
C GLU A 246 23.19 10.40 16.18
N HIS A 247 22.25 11.03 15.46
CA HIS A 247 22.16 12.48 15.34
C HIS A 247 21.68 13.16 16.63
N HIS A 248 20.73 12.55 17.35
CA HIS A 248 20.10 13.10 18.56
C HIS A 248 20.28 12.16 19.76
N PRO A 249 21.50 11.98 20.30
CA PRO A 249 21.79 11.00 21.36
C PRO A 249 21.13 11.30 22.72
N THR A 250 20.45 12.44 22.85
CA THR A 250 19.63 12.80 24.02
C THR A 250 18.16 12.42 23.88
N ALA A 251 17.71 12.03 22.69
CA ALA A 251 16.33 11.62 22.45
C ALA A 251 16.03 10.25 23.10
N LYS A 252 14.87 10.13 23.74
CA LYS A 252 14.43 8.87 24.35
C LYS A 252 13.79 7.95 23.31
N LEU A 253 14.26 6.72 23.18
CA LEU A 253 13.57 5.68 22.41
C LEU A 253 12.46 5.02 23.25
N LEU A 254 11.24 5.03 22.76
CA LEU A 254 10.09 4.32 23.32
C LEU A 254 9.67 3.20 22.37
N SER A 255 9.57 1.98 22.88
CA SER A 255 9.15 0.78 22.14
C SER A 255 8.55 -0.23 23.11
N GLY A 256 7.59 -1.03 22.69
CA GLY A 256 6.90 -1.95 23.59
C GLY A 256 7.77 -3.09 24.10
N THR A 257 7.49 -3.59 25.30
CA THR A 257 8.09 -4.83 25.81
C THR A 257 7.28 -6.02 25.27
N PRO A 258 7.92 -7.05 24.69
CA PRO A 258 7.22 -8.24 24.20
C PRO A 258 6.40 -8.93 25.31
N PHE A 259 5.12 -9.17 25.06
CA PHE A 259 4.25 -9.91 25.97
C PHE A 259 4.68 -11.38 26.09
N VAL A 260 4.74 -11.88 27.33
CA VAL A 260 5.00 -13.28 27.67
C VAL A 260 3.89 -13.81 28.58
N SER A 261 3.36 -15.00 28.29
CA SER A 261 2.21 -15.57 29.01
C SER A 261 2.51 -16.01 30.44
N THR A 262 3.78 -16.06 30.84
CA THR A 262 4.29 -16.62 32.11
C THR A 262 4.25 -15.67 33.31
N GLY A 263 3.90 -14.39 33.12
CA GLY A 263 3.65 -13.45 34.22
C GLY A 263 4.47 -12.16 34.21
N TYR A 264 5.38 -11.96 33.24
CA TYR A 264 5.95 -10.64 33.00
C TYR A 264 4.87 -9.74 32.38
N GLY A 265 4.31 -8.87 33.22
CA GLY A 265 3.23 -7.97 32.85
C GLY A 265 3.59 -7.11 31.64
N CYS A 266 2.62 -6.93 30.75
CA CYS A 266 2.76 -5.97 29.64
C CYS A 266 3.02 -4.58 30.26
N SER A 267 4.11 -3.92 29.86
CA SER A 267 4.53 -2.64 30.44
C SER A 267 3.55 -1.54 30.01
N ASP A 268 2.61 -1.21 30.90
CA ASP A 268 1.61 -0.17 30.66
C ASP A 268 2.15 1.20 31.05
N GLY A 269 1.99 2.20 30.18
CA GLY A 269 2.18 3.61 30.52
C GLY A 269 3.52 4.26 30.16
N LEU A 270 4.31 3.69 29.24
CA LEU A 270 5.44 4.38 28.62
C LEU A 270 4.98 5.73 28.04
N SER A 271 5.43 6.85 28.61
CA SER A 271 4.92 8.20 28.28
C SER A 271 6.04 9.18 27.96
N LEU A 272 5.85 10.01 26.94
CA LEU A 272 6.78 11.04 26.50
C LEU A 272 6.08 12.41 26.52
N HIS A 273 6.49 13.26 27.45
CA HIS A 273 6.00 14.64 27.56
C HIS A 273 6.85 15.57 26.69
N LEU A 274 6.23 16.22 25.70
CA LEU A 274 6.84 17.31 24.94
C LEU A 274 6.65 18.64 25.70
N SER A 275 5.53 18.76 26.42
CA SER A 275 5.28 19.80 27.41
C SER A 275 4.35 19.30 28.52
N SER A 276 3.95 20.19 29.44
CA SER A 276 2.89 19.90 30.41
C SER A 276 1.51 19.75 29.76
N ARG A 277 1.33 20.24 28.52
CA ARG A 277 0.07 20.18 27.77
C ARG A 277 0.08 19.05 26.76
N LEU A 278 1.16 18.93 25.98
CA LEU A 278 1.30 18.00 24.87
C LEU A 278 2.14 16.77 25.28
N HIS A 279 1.54 15.58 25.21
CA HIS A 279 2.25 14.34 25.53
C HIS A 279 1.76 13.14 24.71
N LEU A 280 2.65 12.16 24.55
CA LEU A 280 2.38 10.86 23.95
C LEU A 280 2.32 9.82 25.06
N ARG A 281 1.31 8.93 25.02
CA ARG A 281 1.18 7.80 25.95
C ARG A 281 1.06 6.49 25.18
N CYS A 282 1.97 5.56 25.43
CA CYS A 282 2.01 4.27 24.77
C CYS A 282 1.22 3.24 25.59
N ILE A 283 0.30 2.57 24.92
CA ILE A 283 -0.49 1.47 25.45
C ILE A 283 -0.12 0.21 24.69
N SER A 284 0.39 -0.78 25.39
CA SER A 284 0.80 -2.05 24.79
C SER A 284 -0.42 -2.84 24.35
N VAL A 285 -0.48 -3.26 23.09
CA VAL A 285 -1.56 -4.09 22.51
C VAL A 285 -0.95 -5.24 21.69
N PRO A 286 -0.41 -6.28 22.36
CA PRO A 286 0.16 -7.46 21.72
C PRO A 286 -0.82 -8.06 20.71
N SER A 287 -0.45 -8.07 19.43
CA SER A 287 -1.41 -8.39 18.36
C SER A 287 -0.78 -8.88 17.07
N PHE A 288 -0.18 -7.99 16.27
CA PHE A 288 0.62 -8.37 15.10
C PHE A 288 1.90 -9.09 15.51
N SER A 289 2.53 -8.58 16.55
CA SER A 289 3.64 -9.18 17.29
C SER A 289 3.50 -8.84 18.78
N PRO A 290 4.25 -9.51 19.69
CA PRO A 290 4.01 -9.42 21.13
C PRO A 290 4.31 -8.04 21.74
N GLU A 291 5.05 -7.19 21.02
CA GLU A 291 5.59 -5.90 21.44
C GLU A 291 4.81 -4.68 20.89
N CYS A 292 3.72 -4.91 20.15
CA CYS A 292 2.96 -3.83 19.52
C CYS A 292 2.39 -2.82 20.55
N LEU A 293 2.38 -1.55 20.16
CA LEU A 293 1.86 -0.40 20.90
C LEU A 293 0.80 0.33 20.07
N VAL A 294 -0.17 0.92 20.77
CA VAL A 294 -0.94 2.08 20.30
C VAL A 294 -0.41 3.31 21.03
N VAL A 295 -0.17 4.41 20.31
CA VAL A 295 0.33 5.66 20.90
C VAL A 295 -0.80 6.69 20.91
N GLU A 296 -1.28 7.04 22.10
CA GLU A 296 -2.22 8.14 22.32
C GLU A 296 -1.50 9.50 22.18
N LEU A 297 -2.12 10.44 21.46
CA LEU A 297 -1.76 11.85 21.45
C LEU A 297 -2.72 12.65 22.32
N HIS A 298 -2.19 13.28 23.38
CA HIS A 298 -2.97 14.10 24.30
C HIS A 298 -2.56 15.57 24.26
N LEU A 299 -3.54 16.46 24.26
CA LEU A 299 -3.38 17.89 24.50
C LEU A 299 -4.30 18.30 25.66
N ASP A 300 -3.77 18.90 26.72
CA ASP A 300 -4.54 19.36 27.89
C ASP A 300 -5.42 18.26 28.51
N ALA A 301 -4.89 17.04 28.55
CA ALA A 301 -5.58 15.79 28.95
C ALA A 301 -6.75 15.35 28.03
N GLN A 302 -6.97 16.03 26.90
CA GLN A 302 -7.87 15.56 25.86
C GLN A 302 -7.12 14.64 24.87
N LEU A 303 -7.63 13.42 24.70
CA LEU A 303 -7.19 12.51 23.65
C LEU A 303 -7.59 13.06 22.27
N LEU A 304 -6.62 13.28 21.40
CA LEU A 304 -6.84 13.77 20.03
C LEU A 304 -6.72 12.66 18.99
N ALA A 305 -5.71 11.80 19.13
CA ALA A 305 -5.38 10.77 18.14
C ALA A 305 -4.79 9.49 18.73
N LEU A 306 -4.86 8.42 17.95
CA LEU A 306 -4.23 7.12 18.18
C LEU A 306 -3.35 6.77 16.99
N PHE A 307 -2.04 6.67 17.18
CA PHE A 307 -1.15 6.05 16.21
C PHE A 307 -1.15 4.54 16.47
N THR A 308 -1.85 3.78 15.63
CA THR A 308 -2.19 2.37 15.91
C THR A 308 -1.16 1.37 15.38
N GLY A 309 -0.11 1.82 14.71
CA GLY A 309 0.87 0.91 14.11
C GLY A 309 0.20 -0.07 13.16
N THR A 310 0.42 -1.36 13.43
CA THR A 310 -0.27 -2.50 12.78
C THR A 310 -1.44 -3.06 13.61
N VAL A 311 -1.69 -2.55 14.82
CA VAL A 311 -2.72 -3.04 15.77
C VAL A 311 -4.12 -2.89 15.20
N MET A 312 -4.39 -1.80 14.47
CA MET A 312 -5.70 -1.55 13.86
C MET A 312 -5.56 -0.69 12.62
N GLY A 313 -6.03 -1.21 11.49
CA GLY A 313 -6.27 -0.44 10.27
C GLY A 313 -7.69 0.14 10.25
N THR A 314 -8.01 0.88 9.20
CA THR A 314 -9.33 1.50 8.97
C THR A 314 -10.43 0.48 8.65
N ASP A 315 -10.09 -0.58 7.93
CA ASP A 315 -10.98 -1.69 7.55
C ASP A 315 -10.41 -3.10 7.85
N ALA A 316 -9.32 -3.18 8.62
CA ALA A 316 -8.61 -4.44 8.90
C ALA A 316 -8.22 -4.64 10.38
N VAL A 317 -8.42 -5.87 10.87
CA VAL A 317 -7.80 -6.40 12.10
C VAL A 317 -6.34 -6.80 11.84
N PRO A 318 -5.47 -6.82 12.87
CA PRO A 318 -4.05 -7.11 12.68
C PRO A 318 -3.85 -8.51 12.08
N ARG A 319 -2.71 -8.70 11.41
CA ARG A 319 -2.21 -10.05 11.12
C ARG A 319 -1.71 -10.73 12.40
N TYR A 320 -1.48 -12.03 12.37
CA TYR A 320 -0.95 -12.78 13.54
C TYR A 320 0.25 -13.65 13.17
N GLU A 321 0.52 -13.78 11.88
CA GLU A 321 1.51 -14.71 11.33
C GLU A 321 2.90 -14.51 11.96
N PHE A 322 3.29 -13.29 12.29
CA PHE A 322 4.60 -12.95 12.85
C PHE A 322 4.69 -12.93 14.37
N PHE A 323 3.61 -13.24 15.08
CA PHE A 323 3.58 -13.20 16.55
C PHE A 323 4.47 -14.28 17.17
N GLY A 324 4.37 -15.52 16.67
CA GLY A 324 5.20 -16.64 17.13
C GLY A 324 6.66 -16.58 16.64
N ASP A 325 6.95 -15.76 15.62
CA ASP A 325 8.29 -15.59 15.05
C ASP A 325 9.10 -14.49 15.77
N PHE A 326 8.54 -13.85 16.80
CA PHE A 326 9.21 -12.74 17.47
C PHE A 326 10.26 -13.26 18.47
N PRO A 327 11.53 -12.78 18.40
CA PRO A 327 12.57 -13.22 19.32
C PRO A 327 12.35 -12.60 20.71
N LEU A 328 11.79 -13.39 21.63
CA LEU A 328 11.65 -12.99 23.03
C LEU A 328 13.02 -12.75 23.69
N PRO A 329 13.12 -11.76 24.60
CA PRO A 329 14.31 -11.58 25.42
C PRO A 329 14.56 -12.83 26.28
N LEU A 330 15.80 -13.02 26.73
CA LEU A 330 16.15 -14.14 27.60
C LEU A 330 15.57 -13.89 29.01
N GLU A 331 14.64 -14.73 29.45
CA GLU A 331 14.24 -14.76 30.85
C GLU A 331 15.42 -15.20 31.75
N PRO A 332 15.50 -14.70 33.00
CA PRO A 332 16.33 -15.32 34.03
C PRO A 332 15.85 -16.76 34.24
N GLN A 333 16.77 -17.74 34.27
CA GLN A 333 16.42 -19.14 34.49
C GLN A 333 15.67 -19.33 35.83
N GLY A 334 14.38 -19.60 35.74
CA GLY A 334 13.52 -20.05 36.84
C GLY A 334 12.55 -21.10 36.32
N ASP A 335 12.23 -22.10 37.15
CA ASP A 335 11.36 -23.24 36.78
C ASP A 335 9.91 -22.81 36.54
N LEU A 336 9.64 -22.29 35.33
CA LEU A 336 8.29 -22.03 34.85
C LEU A 336 7.72 -23.30 34.22
N GLN A 337 6.95 -24.02 35.03
CA GLN A 337 6.18 -25.20 34.62
C GLN A 337 5.36 -24.90 33.36
N HIS A 338 5.24 -25.91 32.48
CA HIS A 338 4.54 -25.85 31.18
C HIS A 338 3.08 -25.36 31.28
N THR A 339 2.88 -24.05 31.31
CA THR A 339 1.61 -23.43 30.95
C THR A 339 1.48 -23.46 29.44
N SER A 340 0.34 -23.93 28.93
CA SER A 340 0.09 -23.94 27.49
C SER A 340 0.03 -22.49 26.99
N ALA A 341 0.96 -22.10 26.13
CA ALA A 341 1.02 -20.74 25.61
C ALA A 341 -0.26 -20.43 24.82
N MET A 342 -0.91 -19.33 25.18
CA MET A 342 -2.13 -18.86 24.52
C MET A 342 -1.89 -18.67 23.01
N PRO A 343 -2.75 -19.20 22.12
CA PRO A 343 -2.60 -19.01 20.68
C PRO A 343 -2.58 -17.52 20.30
N ALA A 344 -1.66 -17.12 19.42
CA ALA A 344 -1.49 -15.72 19.01
C ALA A 344 -2.79 -14.99 18.59
N PRO A 345 -3.74 -15.60 17.82
CA PRO A 345 -5.00 -14.94 17.51
C PRO A 345 -5.85 -14.62 18.74
N GLU A 346 -5.83 -15.47 19.78
CA GLU A 346 -6.60 -15.25 21.00
C GLU A 346 -5.94 -14.20 21.90
N VAL A 347 -4.61 -14.16 21.97
CA VAL A 347 -3.86 -13.07 22.61
C VAL A 347 -4.20 -11.73 21.93
N ALA A 348 -4.10 -11.67 20.60
CA ALA A 348 -4.44 -10.49 19.82
C ALA A 348 -5.89 -10.04 20.07
N ARG A 349 -6.86 -10.96 19.96
CA ARG A 349 -8.28 -10.67 20.18
C ARG A 349 -8.55 -10.14 21.59
N ARG A 350 -7.94 -10.75 22.61
CA ARG A 350 -8.08 -10.33 24.00
C ARG A 350 -7.60 -8.89 24.17
N PHE A 351 -6.37 -8.57 23.76
CA PHE A 351 -5.83 -7.23 23.92
C PHE A 351 -6.54 -6.17 23.05
N LEU A 352 -6.96 -6.53 21.83
CA LEU A 352 -7.80 -5.65 21.00
C LEU A 352 -9.14 -5.34 21.68
N ARG A 353 -9.76 -6.33 22.33
CA ARG A 353 -10.99 -6.12 23.09
C ARG A 353 -10.72 -5.20 24.30
N GLU A 354 -9.87 -5.64 25.21
CA GLU A 354 -9.61 -5.00 26.51
C GLU A 354 -9.02 -3.58 26.37
N ARG A 355 -8.15 -3.35 25.36
CA ARG A 355 -7.32 -2.12 25.26
C ARG A 355 -7.61 -1.25 24.05
N VAL A 356 -8.51 -1.66 23.14
CA VAL A 356 -8.91 -0.84 21.98
C VAL A 356 -10.42 -0.70 21.90
N TRP A 357 -11.17 -1.81 21.91
CA TRP A 357 -12.63 -1.77 21.80
C TRP A 357 -13.27 -1.19 23.05
N ASP A 358 -13.01 -1.80 24.22
CA ASP A 358 -13.58 -1.40 25.51
C ASP A 358 -13.00 -0.05 25.98
N ALA A 359 -11.84 0.38 25.46
CA ALA A 359 -11.21 1.66 25.80
C ALA A 359 -11.73 2.85 24.95
N TYR A 360 -11.82 2.69 23.62
CA TYR A 360 -12.10 3.82 22.72
C TYR A 360 -13.43 3.71 21.96
N PHE A 361 -13.85 2.50 21.60
CA PHE A 361 -15.07 2.32 20.82
C PHE A 361 -16.32 2.36 21.71
N PHE A 362 -16.32 1.62 22.80
CA PHE A 362 -17.43 1.57 23.76
C PHE A 362 -16.91 1.63 25.20
N PRO A 363 -16.30 2.77 25.60
CA PRO A 363 -15.89 2.99 26.98
C PRO A 363 -17.07 2.80 27.94
N ASP A 364 -16.82 2.11 29.05
CA ASP A 364 -17.80 1.96 30.13
C ASP A 364 -18.19 3.35 30.67
N PRO A 365 -19.48 3.74 30.60
CA PRO A 365 -19.94 5.01 31.18
C PRO A 365 -19.62 5.17 32.67
N ALA A 366 -19.46 4.05 33.41
CA ALA A 366 -19.08 4.07 34.82
C ALA A 366 -17.61 4.48 35.05
N ALA A 367 -16.74 4.43 34.04
CA ALA A 367 -15.34 4.84 34.13
C ALA A 367 -15.14 6.38 34.13
N GLY A 368 -16.20 7.16 34.31
CA GLY A 368 -16.14 8.63 34.43
C GLY A 368 -15.81 9.37 33.12
N HIS A 369 -15.73 8.67 32.00
CA HIS A 369 -15.46 9.25 30.68
C HIS A 369 -16.76 9.82 30.09
N VAL A 370 -17.05 11.08 30.39
CA VAL A 370 -18.34 11.75 30.09
C VAL A 370 -18.58 11.95 28.59
N GLN A 371 -17.55 11.86 27.74
CA GLN A 371 -17.65 12.17 26.31
C GLN A 371 -17.19 11.00 25.42
N PRO A 372 -17.98 10.59 24.40
CA PRO A 372 -17.57 9.54 23.48
C PRO A 372 -16.39 9.99 22.60
N TRP A 373 -15.41 9.11 22.43
CA TRP A 373 -14.20 9.31 21.62
C TRP A 373 -14.42 9.37 20.09
N ASP A 374 -15.63 9.68 19.63
CA ASP A 374 -15.99 9.72 18.21
C ASP A 374 -15.18 10.75 17.40
N HIS A 375 -14.62 11.75 18.07
CA HIS A 375 -13.76 12.79 17.50
C HIS A 375 -12.29 12.36 17.36
N VAL A 376 -11.86 11.30 18.06
CA VAL A 376 -10.47 10.84 18.05
C VAL A 376 -10.12 10.27 16.67
N VAL A 377 -8.93 10.60 16.17
CA VAL A 377 -8.42 10.12 14.87
C VAL A 377 -7.52 8.91 15.05
N VAL A 378 -7.76 7.86 14.29
CA VAL A 378 -6.88 6.70 14.12
C VAL A 378 -5.93 6.95 12.94
N PHE A 379 -4.63 6.75 13.19
CA PHE A 379 -3.53 6.82 12.23
C PHE A 379 -2.78 5.47 12.21
N PRO A 380 -3.07 4.55 11.27
CA PRO A 380 -2.27 3.34 11.10
C PRO A 380 -0.88 3.68 10.54
N SER A 381 0.13 2.88 10.87
CA SER A 381 1.47 3.04 10.27
C SER A 381 1.59 2.48 8.86
N HIS A 382 0.53 1.84 8.36
CA HIS A 382 0.46 1.30 7.00
C HIS A 382 -0.88 1.67 6.34
N GLY A 383 -0.83 2.00 5.05
CA GLY A 383 -2.02 2.36 4.28
C GLY A 383 -2.61 1.19 3.49
N GLY A 384 -3.69 1.49 2.76
CA GLY A 384 -4.35 0.55 1.86
C GLY A 384 -3.40 -0.22 0.93
N TYR A 385 -3.71 -1.50 0.75
CA TYR A 385 -2.95 -2.51 0.03
C TYR A 385 -1.57 -2.86 0.61
N SER A 386 -1.25 -2.44 1.84
CA SER A 386 -0.13 -3.03 2.59
C SER A 386 -0.39 -4.51 2.86
N ASN A 387 0.62 -5.34 2.61
CA ASN A 387 0.55 -6.78 2.87
C ASN A 387 0.51 -7.07 4.38
N VAL A 388 1.14 -6.21 5.19
CA VAL A 388 1.29 -6.35 6.65
C VAL A 388 -0.04 -6.21 7.38
N THR A 389 -0.89 -5.24 7.00
CA THR A 389 -2.19 -5.01 7.64
C THR A 389 -3.37 -5.69 6.94
N HIS A 390 -3.27 -5.95 5.62
CA HIS A 390 -4.41 -6.35 4.78
C HIS A 390 -5.56 -5.32 4.75
N GLN A 391 -5.26 -4.04 5.04
CA GLN A 391 -6.17 -2.91 4.83
C GLN A 391 -6.45 -2.75 3.33
N LEU A 392 -7.71 -2.60 2.93
CA LEU A 392 -8.10 -2.46 1.52
C LEU A 392 -8.41 -1.01 1.15
N ASP A 393 -9.07 -0.26 2.03
CA ASP A 393 -9.31 1.15 1.80
C ASP A 393 -8.00 1.97 1.78
N LEU A 394 -8.01 3.08 1.04
CA LEU A 394 -6.86 3.97 0.86
C LEU A 394 -6.70 5.00 1.99
N TYR A 395 -7.48 4.90 3.06
CA TYR A 395 -7.49 5.92 4.11
C TYR A 395 -6.28 5.76 5.01
N TRP A 396 -5.49 6.83 5.07
CA TRP A 396 -4.34 6.94 5.95
C TRP A 396 -4.68 7.46 7.34
N ALA A 397 -5.93 7.91 7.53
CA ALA A 397 -6.43 8.39 8.80
C ALA A 397 -7.97 8.45 8.79
N VAL A 398 -8.62 8.13 9.91
CA VAL A 398 -10.08 8.05 10.03
C VAL A 398 -10.52 8.34 11.47
N HIS A 399 -11.73 8.86 11.68
CA HIS A 399 -12.26 8.99 13.03
C HIS A 399 -12.80 7.68 13.58
N ILE A 400 -12.65 7.47 14.89
CA ILE A 400 -13.33 6.39 15.61
C ILE A 400 -14.86 6.46 15.37
N GLY A 401 -15.43 7.67 15.34
CA GLY A 401 -16.84 7.88 15.01
C GLY A 401 -17.21 7.43 13.60
N ASP A 402 -16.31 7.53 12.62
CA ASP A 402 -16.54 7.00 11.27
C ASP A 402 -16.35 5.49 11.20
N MET A 403 -15.33 4.93 11.85
CA MET A 403 -15.17 3.47 11.97
C MET A 403 -16.39 2.81 12.62
N LYS A 404 -17.05 3.49 13.58
CA LYS A 404 -18.33 3.07 14.17
C LYS A 404 -19.50 3.07 13.18
N ARG A 405 -19.47 3.91 12.15
CA ARG A 405 -20.55 4.07 11.14
C ARG A 405 -20.30 3.28 9.85
N MET A 406 -19.05 3.13 9.45
CA MET A 406 -18.65 2.53 8.18
C MET A 406 -18.85 1.01 8.21
N LYS A 407 -19.70 0.50 7.30
CA LYS A 407 -20.06 -0.92 7.24
C LYS A 407 -18.85 -1.84 7.10
N HIS A 408 -17.84 -1.47 6.30
CA HIS A 408 -16.63 -2.28 6.11
C HIS A 408 -15.82 -2.38 7.41
N SER A 409 -15.54 -1.25 8.08
CA SER A 409 -14.87 -1.22 9.38
C SER A 409 -15.62 -2.04 10.43
N ARG A 410 -16.95 -1.86 10.55
CA ARG A 410 -17.79 -2.66 11.46
C ARG A 410 -17.74 -4.16 11.17
N THR A 411 -17.85 -4.56 9.90
CA THR A 411 -17.79 -5.97 9.47
C THR A 411 -16.53 -6.69 9.95
N VAL A 412 -15.44 -5.96 10.19
CA VAL A 412 -14.17 -6.50 10.67
C VAL A 412 -14.00 -6.32 12.17
N MET A 413 -14.27 -5.15 12.74
CA MET A 413 -14.11 -4.90 14.18
C MET A 413 -15.14 -5.65 15.05
N ASP A 414 -16.39 -5.82 14.58
CA ASP A 414 -17.44 -6.55 15.32
C ASP A 414 -17.05 -8.01 15.59
N LYS A 415 -16.11 -8.56 14.82
CA LYS A 415 -15.58 -9.92 15.02
C LYS A 415 -14.71 -10.03 16.27
N ILE A 416 -14.08 -8.96 16.74
CA ILE A 416 -13.23 -8.97 17.96
C ILE A 416 -14.05 -9.45 19.19
N LEU A 417 -15.35 -9.15 19.21
CA LEU A 417 -16.28 -9.52 20.26
C LEU A 417 -16.53 -11.03 20.38
N ASP A 418 -16.30 -11.78 19.30
CA ASP A 418 -16.68 -13.18 19.17
C ASP A 418 -15.41 -14.03 18.85
N PRO A 419 -14.96 -14.90 19.78
CA PRO A 419 -13.73 -15.67 19.60
C PRO A 419 -13.71 -16.51 18.33
N GLU A 420 -14.82 -17.18 18.02
CA GLU A 420 -14.93 -18.09 16.89
C GLU A 420 -14.97 -17.32 15.58
N LYS A 421 -15.76 -16.24 15.49
CA LYS A 421 -15.80 -15.38 14.29
C LYS A 421 -14.48 -14.64 14.06
N TYR A 422 -13.76 -14.26 15.12
CA TYR A 422 -12.41 -13.71 14.99
C TYR A 422 -11.45 -14.75 14.43
N ALA A 423 -11.34 -15.92 15.06
CA ALA A 423 -10.44 -16.99 14.63
C ALA A 423 -10.72 -17.43 13.19
N GLN A 424 -12.00 -17.66 12.84
CA GLN A 424 -12.41 -18.01 11.48
C GLN A 424 -12.03 -16.93 10.48
N HIS A 425 -12.27 -15.65 10.79
CA HIS A 425 -11.85 -14.55 9.92
C HIS A 425 -10.33 -14.48 9.73
N MET A 426 -9.55 -14.75 10.77
CA MET A 426 -8.09 -14.78 10.67
C MET A 426 -7.62 -15.92 9.75
N LEU A 427 -8.29 -17.06 9.76
CA LEU A 427 -8.03 -18.22 8.90
C LEU A 427 -8.47 -18.02 7.44
N ASP A 428 -9.58 -17.32 7.21
CA ASP A 428 -10.13 -17.07 5.86
C ASP A 428 -9.34 -16.03 5.05
N ARG A 429 -8.48 -15.23 5.69
CA ARG A 429 -7.65 -14.25 4.98
C ARG A 429 -6.54 -14.94 4.18
N PRO A 430 -6.15 -14.39 3.01
CA PRO A 430 -4.94 -14.80 2.33
C PRO A 430 -3.74 -14.69 3.29
N ARG A 431 -3.05 -15.80 3.55
CA ARG A 431 -1.83 -15.84 4.37
C ARG A 431 -0.80 -14.87 3.79
N LEU A 432 -0.17 -14.09 4.65
CA LEU A 432 0.99 -13.28 4.27
C LEU A 432 2.16 -14.21 3.94
N PRO A 433 2.77 -14.14 2.73
CA PRO A 433 4.05 -14.78 2.51
C PRO A 433 5.06 -14.34 3.59
N LYS A 434 5.78 -15.31 4.16
CA LYS A 434 6.89 -15.07 5.10
C LYS A 434 8.23 -15.31 4.38
N PRO A 435 8.67 -14.44 3.46
CA PRO A 435 9.94 -14.66 2.81
C PRO A 435 11.09 -14.34 3.76
N LEU A 436 12.27 -14.91 3.48
CA LEU A 436 13.45 -14.81 4.34
C LEU A 436 13.86 -13.35 4.63
N LEU A 437 13.67 -12.45 3.67
CA LEU A 437 13.97 -11.03 3.86
C LEU A 437 13.10 -10.34 4.89
N VAL A 438 11.87 -10.80 5.12
CA VAL A 438 10.97 -10.19 6.13
C VAL A 438 11.44 -10.53 7.55
N SER A 439 12.02 -11.72 7.75
CA SER A 439 12.73 -12.07 8.99
C SER A 439 14.03 -11.28 9.14
N HIS A 440 14.82 -11.13 8.06
CA HIS A 440 16.07 -10.36 8.07
C HIS A 440 15.86 -8.88 8.38
N VAL A 441 14.83 -8.25 7.81
CA VAL A 441 14.48 -6.85 8.12
C VAL A 441 14.06 -6.68 9.58
N ARG A 442 13.27 -7.60 10.14
CA ARG A 442 12.98 -7.63 11.58
C ARG A 442 14.26 -7.72 12.41
N GLU A 443 15.15 -8.67 12.10
CA GLU A 443 16.42 -8.81 12.79
C GLU A 443 17.28 -7.54 12.67
N TRP A 444 17.35 -6.92 11.48
CA TRP A 444 18.04 -5.65 11.27
C TRP A 444 17.49 -4.55 12.18
N ASN A 445 16.17 -4.37 12.23
CA ASN A 445 15.52 -3.35 13.07
C ASN A 445 15.77 -3.58 14.57
N LEU A 446 15.77 -4.84 15.02
CA LEU A 446 16.11 -5.23 16.40
C LEU A 446 17.59 -4.99 16.73
N LEU A 447 18.50 -5.31 15.80
CA LEU A 447 19.95 -5.21 15.99
C LEU A 447 20.47 -3.77 15.84
N SER A 448 19.74 -2.92 15.14
CA SER A 448 20.09 -1.50 14.95
C SER A 448 20.10 -0.71 16.27
N VAL A 449 19.23 -1.09 17.22
CA VAL A 449 19.28 -0.60 18.62
C VAL A 449 18.95 -1.78 19.55
N PRO A 450 19.94 -2.59 19.99
CA PRO A 450 19.69 -3.88 20.64
C PRO A 450 18.86 -3.84 21.93
N SER A 451 18.89 -2.71 22.64
CA SER A 451 18.14 -2.45 23.88
C SER A 451 16.66 -2.11 23.63
N ALA A 452 16.27 -1.82 22.38
CA ALA A 452 14.87 -1.62 22.00
C ALA A 452 14.05 -2.92 22.17
N PHE A 453 12.72 -2.76 22.17
CA PHE A 453 11.77 -3.87 22.27
C PHE A 453 12.05 -4.81 23.45
N GLY A 454 12.29 -4.25 24.64
CA GLY A 454 12.59 -5.01 25.86
C GLY A 454 13.93 -5.76 25.84
N GLY A 455 14.90 -5.32 25.05
CA GLY A 455 16.21 -5.98 24.92
C GLY A 455 16.20 -7.22 24.02
N SER A 456 15.19 -7.38 23.15
CA SER A 456 15.10 -8.51 22.21
C SER A 456 16.29 -8.58 21.25
N GLY A 457 16.83 -7.44 20.83
CA GLY A 457 18.05 -7.39 20.01
C GLY A 457 19.29 -7.87 20.76
N GLU A 458 19.46 -7.49 22.04
CA GLU A 458 20.50 -8.04 22.91
C GLU A 458 20.36 -9.55 23.11
N GLY A 459 19.13 -10.04 23.31
CA GLY A 459 18.83 -11.47 23.39
C GLY A 459 19.26 -12.23 22.13
N LEU A 460 19.02 -11.64 20.95
CA LEU A 460 19.40 -12.21 19.66
C LEU A 460 20.93 -12.20 19.45
N LEU A 461 21.63 -11.11 19.83
CA LEU A 461 23.10 -11.06 19.84
C LEU A 461 23.70 -12.14 20.75
N ARG A 462 23.21 -12.28 21.98
CA ARG A 462 23.71 -13.30 22.93
C ARG A 462 23.50 -14.72 22.41
N ARG A 463 22.39 -15.02 21.73
CA ARG A 463 22.16 -16.32 21.08
C ARG A 463 23.13 -16.59 19.93
N ARG A 464 23.50 -15.56 19.14
CA ARG A 464 24.49 -15.69 18.03
C ARG A 464 25.94 -15.87 18.52
N LEU A 465 26.25 -15.43 19.74
CA LEU A 465 27.57 -15.60 20.37
C LEU A 465 27.78 -16.99 21.01
N LEU A 466 26.72 -17.80 21.13
CA LEU A 466 26.88 -19.21 21.51
C LEU A 466 27.52 -19.98 20.35
N PRO A 467 28.42 -20.94 20.62
CA PRO A 467 29.05 -21.73 19.57
C PRO A 467 27.95 -22.46 18.78
N PRO A 468 27.95 -22.36 17.44
CA PRO A 468 26.98 -23.06 16.63
C PRO A 468 27.06 -24.58 16.88
N PRO A 469 25.94 -25.33 16.78
CA PRO A 469 26.02 -26.78 16.69
C PRO A 469 26.94 -27.15 15.53
N ALA A 470 27.74 -28.22 15.69
CA ALA A 470 28.86 -28.56 14.80
C ALA A 470 28.52 -28.76 13.30
N CYS A 471 27.24 -28.73 12.94
CA CYS A 471 26.73 -28.81 11.57
C CYS A 471 26.43 -27.44 10.90
N ALA A 472 26.50 -26.30 11.59
CA ALA A 472 26.25 -24.98 10.97
C ALA A 472 27.48 -24.42 10.22
N LEU A 473 28.23 -25.30 9.56
CA LEU A 473 29.39 -24.95 8.75
C LEU A 473 28.93 -24.27 7.45
N THR A 474 29.35 -23.02 7.26
CA THR A 474 29.38 -22.30 5.98
C THR A 474 28.14 -22.47 5.09
N SER A 475 27.07 -21.71 5.35
CA SER A 475 26.13 -21.40 4.26
C SER A 475 26.91 -20.67 3.16
N PRO A 476 26.92 -21.17 1.90
CA PRO A 476 27.59 -20.47 0.81
C PRO A 476 26.96 -19.09 0.64
N CYS A 477 27.80 -18.07 0.46
CA CYS A 477 27.31 -16.71 0.23
C CYS A 477 26.44 -16.72 -1.04
N PRO A 478 25.15 -16.33 -0.97
CA PRO A 478 24.24 -16.52 -2.08
C PRO A 478 24.69 -15.69 -3.29
N GLY A 479 24.81 -16.35 -4.45
CA GLY A 479 25.24 -15.70 -5.69
C GLY A 479 24.32 -14.54 -6.11
N PRO A 480 24.82 -13.59 -6.91
CA PRO A 480 24.09 -12.36 -7.23
C PRO A 480 22.80 -12.63 -8.02
N VAL A 481 21.79 -11.80 -7.82
CA VAL A 481 20.58 -11.77 -8.66
C VAL A 481 20.60 -10.53 -9.54
N VAL A 482 20.50 -10.73 -10.85
CA VAL A 482 20.33 -9.63 -11.82
C VAL A 482 18.84 -9.29 -11.92
N VAL A 483 18.43 -8.18 -11.35
CA VAL A 483 17.05 -7.66 -11.41
C VAL A 483 16.99 -6.56 -12.47
N ASP A 484 16.12 -6.71 -13.44
CA ASP A 484 15.85 -5.67 -14.43
C ASP A 484 14.57 -4.92 -14.07
N ILE A 485 14.67 -3.60 -13.88
CA ILE A 485 13.55 -2.74 -13.48
C ILE A 485 13.00 -1.88 -14.63
N ARG A 486 13.49 -2.10 -15.86
CA ARG A 486 12.97 -1.48 -17.10
C ARG A 486 11.55 -1.95 -17.40
N SER A 487 10.93 -1.39 -18.44
CA SER A 487 9.60 -1.83 -18.83
C SER A 487 9.62 -3.29 -19.28
N ALA A 488 8.49 -3.98 -19.10
CA ALA A 488 8.37 -5.36 -19.55
C ALA A 488 8.55 -5.51 -21.07
N ALA A 489 8.23 -4.47 -21.87
CA ALA A 489 8.47 -4.47 -23.31
C ALA A 489 9.98 -4.44 -23.63
N ASP A 490 10.75 -3.60 -22.94
CA ASP A 490 12.21 -3.50 -23.12
C ASP A 490 12.90 -4.83 -22.76
N HIS A 491 12.54 -5.41 -21.61
CA HIS A 491 13.08 -6.70 -21.18
C HIS A 491 12.60 -7.87 -22.05
N VAL A 492 11.40 -7.82 -22.61
CA VAL A 492 10.94 -8.85 -23.56
C VAL A 492 11.80 -8.83 -24.82
N THR A 493 12.09 -7.63 -25.33
CA THR A 493 12.85 -7.44 -26.59
C THR A 493 14.32 -7.82 -26.42
N MET A 494 14.93 -7.41 -25.30
CA MET A 494 16.34 -7.67 -25.00
C MET A 494 16.62 -7.62 -23.50
N HIS A 495 17.23 -8.66 -22.94
CA HIS A 495 17.62 -8.74 -21.52
C HIS A 495 18.93 -9.48 -21.32
N LEU A 496 19.56 -9.32 -20.14
CA LEU A 496 20.67 -10.18 -19.74
C LEU A 496 20.15 -11.59 -19.44
N LYS A 497 20.80 -12.63 -20.00
CA LYS A 497 20.42 -14.02 -19.76
C LYS A 497 20.43 -14.33 -18.27
N GLY A 498 19.38 -14.94 -17.76
CA GLY A 498 19.24 -15.23 -16.32
C GLY A 498 18.85 -14.04 -15.43
N SER A 499 18.56 -12.86 -16.00
CA SER A 499 17.94 -11.75 -15.27
C SER A 499 16.43 -11.95 -15.06
N VAL A 500 15.84 -11.19 -14.13
CA VAL A 500 14.43 -11.24 -13.78
C VAL A 500 13.82 -9.84 -13.83
N ASN A 501 12.66 -9.69 -14.49
CA ASN A 501 12.01 -8.39 -14.64
C ASN A 501 11.07 -8.11 -13.47
N VAL A 502 11.41 -7.12 -12.65
CA VAL A 502 10.54 -6.61 -11.58
C VAL A 502 10.42 -5.08 -11.73
N PRO A 503 9.59 -4.58 -12.65
CA PRO A 503 9.48 -3.15 -12.92
C PRO A 503 9.12 -2.38 -11.66
N MET A 504 10.00 -1.45 -11.26
CA MET A 504 9.80 -0.63 -10.06
C MET A 504 8.69 0.43 -10.22
N THR A 505 8.14 0.56 -11.43
CA THR A 505 6.95 1.36 -11.74
C THR A 505 5.78 0.44 -12.06
N PHE A 506 4.61 0.71 -11.48
CA PHE A 506 3.41 -0.08 -11.73
C PHE A 506 2.73 0.41 -13.03
N PRO A 507 2.47 -0.45 -14.04
CA PRO A 507 1.98 0.02 -15.35
C PRO A 507 0.55 0.55 -15.37
N ALA A 508 -0.30 0.18 -14.39
CA ALA A 508 -1.70 0.59 -14.37
C ALA A 508 -1.89 1.80 -13.43
N ALA A 509 -2.81 2.70 -13.78
CA ALA A 509 -3.18 3.86 -12.97
C ALA A 509 -3.97 3.51 -11.67
N ALA A 510 -4.06 2.22 -11.31
CA ALA A 510 -4.73 1.79 -10.08
C ALA A 510 -3.96 2.30 -8.86
N TYR A 511 -4.69 2.97 -7.96
CA TYR A 511 -4.19 3.87 -6.92
C TYR A 511 -2.94 3.41 -6.16
N GLY A 512 -1.82 4.08 -6.44
CA GLY A 512 -0.68 4.26 -5.52
C GLY A 512 0.25 3.06 -5.29
N VAL A 513 -0.19 1.82 -5.51
CA VAL A 513 0.59 0.65 -5.05
C VAL A 513 1.73 0.28 -5.99
N LYS A 514 2.92 0.82 -5.74
CA LYS A 514 4.17 0.21 -6.22
C LYS A 514 4.35 -1.11 -5.44
N LYS A 515 4.40 -2.25 -6.13
CA LYS A 515 4.42 -3.59 -5.48
C LYS A 515 5.74 -4.34 -5.68
N ALA A 516 6.82 -3.66 -6.09
CA ALA A 516 8.09 -4.32 -6.41
C ALA A 516 8.72 -4.94 -5.14
N GLU A 517 8.68 -4.21 -4.03
CA GLU A 517 9.18 -4.55 -2.70
C GLU A 517 8.76 -5.95 -2.27
N LEU A 518 7.45 -6.25 -2.32
CA LEU A 518 6.91 -7.56 -1.96
C LEU A 518 7.55 -8.69 -2.79
N TRP A 519 7.62 -8.53 -4.11
CA TRP A 519 8.10 -9.60 -5.00
C TRP A 519 9.62 -9.76 -4.95
N LEU A 520 10.34 -8.65 -4.74
CA LEU A 520 11.78 -8.67 -4.43
C LEU A 520 12.03 -9.38 -3.10
N GLN A 521 11.27 -9.07 -2.04
CA GLN A 521 11.33 -9.79 -0.76
C GLN A 521 11.05 -11.28 -0.94
N CYS A 522 10.05 -11.66 -1.74
CA CYS A 522 9.72 -13.06 -2.00
C CYS A 522 10.77 -13.84 -2.78
N MET A 523 11.69 -13.18 -3.47
CA MET A 523 12.65 -13.79 -4.40
C MET A 523 14.10 -13.74 -3.90
N LEU A 524 14.49 -12.66 -3.23
CA LEU A 524 15.85 -12.41 -2.78
C LEU A 524 16.11 -13.02 -1.39
N LYS A 525 17.37 -13.37 -1.12
CA LYS A 525 17.85 -13.87 0.17
C LYS A 525 18.49 -12.76 1.02
N PRO A 526 18.54 -12.90 2.35
CA PRO A 526 19.32 -12.03 3.23
C PRO A 526 20.77 -11.88 2.76
N LEU A 527 21.26 -10.63 2.73
CA LEU A 527 22.62 -10.24 2.31
C LEU A 527 23.00 -10.65 0.87
N GLN A 528 22.06 -11.14 0.05
CA GLN A 528 22.34 -11.53 -1.32
C GLN A 528 22.68 -10.32 -2.19
N PRO A 529 23.80 -10.32 -2.93
CA PRO A 529 24.10 -9.22 -3.82
C PRO A 529 23.05 -9.07 -4.93
N VAL A 530 22.72 -7.83 -5.26
CA VAL A 530 21.73 -7.50 -6.28
C VAL A 530 22.38 -6.60 -7.32
N VAL A 531 22.33 -7.00 -8.58
CA VAL A 531 22.71 -6.16 -9.71
C VAL A 531 21.42 -5.67 -10.37
N VAL A 532 21.24 -4.36 -10.50
CA VAL A 532 20.00 -3.79 -11.04
C VAL A 532 20.23 -3.17 -12.42
N VAL A 533 19.56 -3.70 -13.44
CA VAL A 533 19.54 -3.12 -14.79
C VAL A 533 18.44 -2.05 -14.87
N CYS A 534 18.85 -0.82 -15.19
CA CYS A 534 18.03 0.38 -15.15
C CYS A 534 17.91 1.03 -16.55
N ALA A 535 16.82 1.75 -16.79
CA ALA A 535 16.63 2.52 -18.03
C ALA A 535 17.41 3.86 -18.02
N ASN A 536 17.69 4.42 -16.84
CA ASN A 536 18.37 5.70 -16.64
C ASN A 536 18.86 5.85 -15.18
N GLU A 537 19.72 6.83 -14.93
CA GLU A 537 20.33 7.10 -13.61
C GLU A 537 19.29 7.36 -12.51
N ARG A 538 18.15 7.99 -12.82
CA ARG A 538 17.08 8.21 -11.85
C ARG A 538 16.50 6.88 -11.34
N GLN A 539 16.43 5.86 -12.19
CA GLN A 539 16.08 4.51 -11.77
C GLN A 539 17.18 3.86 -10.92
N CYS A 540 18.46 4.09 -11.21
CA CYS A 540 19.58 3.62 -10.38
C CYS A 540 19.47 4.13 -8.93
N HIS A 541 19.24 5.43 -8.72
CA HIS A 541 19.04 5.99 -7.38
C HIS A 541 17.81 5.39 -6.68
N LEU A 542 16.66 5.34 -7.38
CA LEU A 542 15.43 4.76 -6.85
C LEU A 542 15.58 3.28 -6.46
N ALA A 543 16.39 2.53 -7.21
CA ALA A 543 16.63 1.11 -6.97
C ALA A 543 17.45 0.89 -5.69
N ARG A 544 18.54 1.64 -5.49
CA ARG A 544 19.37 1.56 -4.28
C ARG A 544 18.54 1.84 -3.02
N GLN A 545 17.88 3.00 -2.98
CA GLN A 545 17.02 3.42 -1.85
C GLN A 545 15.96 2.37 -1.49
N ARG A 546 15.32 1.74 -2.48
CA ARG A 546 14.26 0.75 -2.25
C ARG A 546 14.77 -0.63 -1.89
N LEU A 547 15.97 -1.01 -2.34
CA LEU A 547 16.61 -2.26 -1.95
C LEU A 547 17.22 -2.16 -0.55
N GLU A 548 17.77 -1.02 -0.16
CA GLU A 548 18.24 -0.74 1.20
C GLU A 548 17.11 -0.89 2.24
N LEU A 549 15.89 -0.47 1.91
CA LEU A 549 14.71 -0.65 2.76
C LEU A 549 14.36 -2.13 3.02
N ILE A 550 14.41 -2.98 1.99
CA ILE A 550 13.86 -4.36 2.06
C ILE A 550 14.91 -5.46 2.20
N SER A 551 16.17 -5.13 1.94
CA SER A 551 17.32 -6.02 2.00
C SER A 551 18.55 -5.29 2.59
N PRO A 552 18.43 -4.69 3.79
CA PRO A 552 19.48 -3.88 4.37
C PRO A 552 20.78 -4.69 4.56
N GLY A 553 21.92 -4.05 4.31
CA GLY A 553 23.25 -4.67 4.35
C GLY A 553 23.62 -5.53 3.12
N ALA A 554 22.72 -5.71 2.15
CA ALA A 554 23.08 -6.35 0.88
C ALA A 554 23.91 -5.41 -0.03
N SER A 555 24.81 -5.99 -0.82
CA SER A 555 25.57 -5.25 -1.84
C SER A 555 24.66 -4.99 -3.05
N VAL A 556 24.35 -3.72 -3.32
CA VAL A 556 23.52 -3.31 -4.47
C VAL A 556 24.36 -2.55 -5.48
N GLU A 557 24.55 -3.16 -6.66
CA GLU A 557 25.11 -2.50 -7.84
C GLU A 557 23.98 -2.13 -8.80
N THR A 558 24.06 -1.00 -9.48
CA THR A 558 23.02 -0.56 -10.42
C THR A 558 23.67 0.02 -11.66
N PHE A 559 23.26 -0.45 -12.84
CA PHE A 559 23.81 -0.02 -14.11
C PHE A 559 22.68 0.35 -15.07
N THR A 560 22.85 1.43 -15.80
CA THR A 560 22.01 1.77 -16.94
C THR A 560 22.32 0.84 -18.12
N LEU A 561 21.35 0.70 -19.01
CA LEU A 561 21.56 -0.03 -20.26
C LEU A 561 22.71 0.56 -21.10
N GLN A 562 22.92 1.88 -21.03
CA GLN A 562 23.99 2.56 -21.75
C GLN A 562 25.38 2.20 -21.22
N GLU A 563 25.56 2.08 -19.91
CA GLU A 563 26.84 1.67 -19.29
C GLU A 563 27.21 0.23 -19.61
N LEU A 564 26.22 -0.66 -19.72
CA LEU A 564 26.43 -2.09 -20.01
C LEU A 564 26.71 -2.38 -21.50
N CYS A 565 26.60 -1.38 -22.39
CA CYS A 565 26.86 -1.48 -23.83
C CYS A 565 26.30 -2.78 -24.47
N PRO A 566 24.97 -2.98 -24.49
CA PRO A 566 24.37 -4.10 -25.22
C PRO A 566 24.76 -4.03 -26.71
N PRO A 567 24.72 -5.17 -27.43
CA PRO A 567 24.90 -5.17 -28.88
C PRO A 567 23.99 -4.13 -29.55
N CYS A 568 24.60 -3.18 -30.27
CA CYS A 568 23.86 -2.33 -31.19
C CYS A 568 23.19 -3.25 -32.21
N GLY A 569 21.89 -3.01 -32.43
CA GLY A 569 20.92 -4.01 -32.89
C GLY A 569 21.41 -5.01 -33.93
N VAL A 570 20.91 -6.25 -33.83
CA VAL A 570 20.99 -7.25 -34.89
C VAL A 570 20.19 -6.73 -36.10
N HIS A 571 20.82 -5.84 -36.86
CA HIS A 571 20.31 -5.37 -38.13
C HIS A 571 20.11 -6.61 -38.99
N ALA A 572 18.91 -6.73 -39.57
CA ALA A 572 18.60 -7.80 -40.49
C ALA A 572 19.71 -7.87 -41.53
N VAL A 573 20.32 -9.06 -41.68
CA VAL A 573 21.33 -9.28 -42.70
C VAL A 573 20.65 -9.06 -44.04
N ASP A 574 21.04 -8.00 -44.74
CA ASP A 574 20.54 -7.68 -46.07
C ASP A 574 20.80 -8.88 -46.99
N GLY A 575 19.71 -9.51 -47.47
CA GLY A 575 19.78 -10.64 -48.39
C GLY A 575 19.60 -12.04 -47.78
N GLN A 576 18.49 -12.29 -47.08
CA GLN A 576 17.62 -13.44 -47.41
C GLN A 576 16.23 -13.35 -46.75
N GLU A 577 15.18 -13.44 -47.57
CA GLU A 577 13.80 -13.62 -47.10
C GLU A 577 13.62 -15.02 -46.48
N LYS A 578 13.73 -15.10 -45.14
CA LYS A 578 13.12 -16.18 -44.35
C LYS A 578 12.51 -15.62 -43.08
N GLU A 579 11.20 -15.81 -42.94
CA GLU A 579 10.40 -15.49 -41.75
C GLU A 579 10.74 -16.41 -40.56
N VAL A 580 11.97 -16.37 -40.03
CA VAL A 580 12.37 -17.09 -38.81
C VAL A 580 13.37 -16.28 -37.99
N PHE A 581 12.95 -15.13 -37.46
CA PHE A 581 13.71 -14.45 -36.40
C PHE A 581 13.42 -15.12 -35.06
N ASN A 582 14.09 -16.25 -34.84
CA ASN A 582 14.16 -16.94 -33.55
C ASN A 582 14.94 -16.12 -32.52
N ARG A 583 14.71 -16.41 -31.24
CA ARG A 583 15.50 -15.92 -30.11
C ARG A 583 17.01 -16.17 -30.32
N VAL A 584 17.83 -15.12 -30.14
CA VAL A 584 19.30 -15.18 -30.32
C VAL A 584 20.00 -14.80 -29.01
N ASP A 585 20.98 -15.60 -28.60
CA ASP A 585 21.90 -15.27 -27.50
C ASP A 585 23.18 -14.62 -28.10
N VAL A 586 23.56 -13.42 -27.63
CA VAL A 586 24.75 -12.67 -28.08
C VAL A 586 25.61 -12.29 -26.88
N THR A 587 26.89 -12.64 -26.88
CA THR A 587 27.82 -12.34 -25.77
C THR A 587 28.67 -11.11 -26.07
N THR A 588 28.71 -10.15 -25.14
CA THR A 588 29.62 -8.99 -25.16
C THR A 588 30.61 -9.04 -24.00
N SER A 589 31.74 -8.34 -24.10
CA SER A 589 32.60 -8.06 -22.95
C SER A 589 31.99 -6.95 -22.08
N LEU A 590 32.02 -7.13 -20.76
CA LEU A 590 31.71 -6.05 -19.81
C LEU A 590 32.66 -4.86 -20.07
N PRO A 591 32.15 -3.64 -20.32
CA PRO A 591 33.02 -2.50 -20.60
C PRO A 591 33.99 -2.19 -19.46
N ALA A 592 35.23 -1.83 -19.79
CA ALA A 592 36.28 -1.60 -18.79
C ALA A 592 35.99 -0.41 -17.85
N THR A 593 35.05 0.46 -18.21
CA THR A 593 34.52 1.55 -17.38
C THR A 593 33.52 1.10 -16.33
N VAL A 594 32.97 -0.11 -16.44
CA VAL A 594 32.02 -0.68 -15.49
C VAL A 594 32.78 -1.45 -14.41
N ASP A 595 32.91 -0.84 -13.23
CA ASP A 595 33.35 -1.54 -12.03
C ASP A 595 32.16 -2.30 -11.41
N SER A 596 32.18 -3.62 -11.58
CA SER A 596 31.20 -4.53 -11.00
C SER A 596 31.94 -5.69 -10.36
N ARG A 597 31.56 -6.01 -9.12
CA ARG A 597 32.08 -7.16 -8.35
C ARG A 597 31.30 -8.44 -8.65
N HIS A 598 30.11 -8.30 -9.23
CA HIS A 598 29.11 -9.36 -9.34
C HIS A 598 28.82 -9.78 -10.80
N LEU A 599 28.99 -8.88 -11.77
CA LEU A 599 28.82 -9.21 -13.20
C LEU A 599 30.05 -9.96 -13.75
N PRO A 600 29.85 -11.01 -14.57
CA PRO A 600 30.94 -11.67 -15.27
C PRO A 600 31.55 -10.74 -16.33
N ARG A 601 32.82 -10.96 -16.68
CA ARG A 601 33.52 -10.22 -17.75
C ARG A 601 32.93 -10.45 -19.14
N HIS A 602 32.09 -11.47 -19.32
CA HIS A 602 31.32 -11.73 -20.53
C HIS A 602 29.83 -11.76 -20.20
N LEU A 603 29.08 -10.81 -20.76
CA LEU A 603 27.64 -10.66 -20.60
C LEU A 603 26.92 -11.31 -21.77
N THR A 604 26.06 -12.30 -21.52
CA THR A 604 25.19 -12.88 -22.56
C THR A 604 23.84 -12.19 -22.54
N TRP A 605 23.47 -11.61 -23.68
CA TRP A 605 22.19 -10.94 -23.92
C TRP A 605 21.28 -11.87 -24.73
N VAL A 606 20.02 -11.96 -24.34
CA VAL A 606 18.97 -12.66 -25.09
C VAL A 606 18.19 -11.61 -25.89
N PHE A 607 18.07 -11.81 -27.19
CA PHE A 607 17.30 -10.97 -28.11
C PHE A 607 16.09 -11.73 -28.64
N ASP A 608 14.94 -11.06 -28.69
CA ASP A 608 13.77 -11.52 -29.43
C ASP A 608 13.03 -10.32 -30.02
N SER A 609 13.30 -10.04 -31.30
CA SER A 609 12.69 -8.93 -32.04
C SER A 609 11.21 -9.16 -32.37
N THR A 610 10.72 -10.40 -32.28
CA THR A 610 9.31 -10.75 -32.52
C THR A 610 8.48 -10.68 -31.24
N ALA A 611 9.09 -10.93 -30.09
CA ALA A 611 8.40 -11.05 -28.81
C ALA A 611 7.80 -9.74 -28.30
N SER A 612 8.35 -8.56 -28.58
CA SER A 612 7.75 -7.31 -28.07
C SER A 612 6.30 -7.10 -28.55
N ALA A 613 6.01 -7.55 -29.78
CA ALA A 613 4.69 -7.54 -30.37
C ALA A 613 3.84 -8.77 -29.96
N GLN A 614 4.45 -9.94 -29.74
CA GLN A 614 3.71 -11.21 -29.58
C GLN A 614 3.65 -11.77 -28.16
N SER A 615 4.68 -11.58 -27.32
CA SER A 615 4.75 -12.18 -25.98
C SER A 615 3.76 -11.57 -24.99
N ARG A 616 3.34 -10.32 -25.22
CA ARG A 616 2.32 -9.63 -24.42
C ARG A 616 0.98 -9.71 -25.14
N LEU A 617 0.09 -10.55 -24.62
CA LEU A 617 -1.26 -10.71 -25.16
C LEU A 617 -2.13 -9.56 -24.67
N ASP A 618 -2.25 -8.52 -25.49
CA ASP A 618 -2.88 -7.23 -25.17
C ASP A 618 -4.20 -6.97 -25.93
N CYS A 619 -4.49 -7.72 -26.98
CA CYS A 619 -5.68 -7.57 -27.82
C CYS A 619 -6.38 -8.90 -28.10
N TYR A 620 -7.63 -8.82 -28.58
CA TYR A 620 -8.50 -9.96 -28.82
C TYR A 620 -7.87 -11.01 -29.74
N GLN A 621 -7.20 -10.57 -30.81
CA GLN A 621 -6.50 -11.45 -31.75
C GLN A 621 -5.40 -12.26 -31.06
N LYS A 622 -4.59 -11.62 -30.19
CA LYS A 622 -3.52 -12.31 -29.44
C LYS A 622 -4.08 -13.21 -28.34
N LEU A 623 -5.25 -12.91 -27.77
CA LEU A 623 -5.88 -13.78 -26.77
C LEU A 623 -6.32 -15.15 -27.31
N GLN A 624 -6.27 -15.39 -28.63
CA GLN A 624 -6.41 -16.75 -29.18
C GLN A 624 -5.37 -17.74 -28.63
N PHE A 625 -4.18 -17.27 -28.20
CA PHE A 625 -3.17 -18.13 -27.56
C PHE A 625 -3.59 -18.68 -26.18
N ILE A 626 -4.68 -18.18 -25.57
CA ILE A 626 -5.22 -18.76 -24.32
C ILE A 626 -6.18 -19.93 -24.59
N GLU A 627 -6.58 -20.14 -25.85
CA GLU A 627 -7.44 -21.26 -26.22
C GLU A 627 -6.75 -22.61 -26.00
N PRO A 628 -7.50 -23.68 -25.69
CA PRO A 628 -6.90 -24.98 -25.43
C PRO A 628 -6.22 -25.60 -26.65
N ALA A 629 -4.90 -25.75 -26.61
CA ALA A 629 -4.08 -26.51 -27.56
C ALA A 629 -3.22 -27.56 -26.85
N GLU A 630 -2.80 -28.63 -27.55
CA GLU A 630 -2.01 -29.71 -26.94
C GLU A 630 -0.59 -29.31 -26.51
N ASP A 631 -0.04 -28.25 -27.13
CA ASP A 631 1.32 -27.74 -26.88
C ASP A 631 1.34 -26.52 -25.94
N THR A 632 0.18 -26.10 -25.43
CA THR A 632 0.00 -24.81 -24.74
C THR A 632 -0.62 -25.00 -23.36
N LEU A 633 0.04 -24.45 -22.33
CA LEU A 633 -0.43 -24.48 -20.95
C LEU A 633 -0.76 -23.06 -20.47
N VAL A 634 -1.98 -22.84 -19.94
CA VAL A 634 -2.37 -21.56 -19.34
C VAL A 634 -2.13 -21.61 -17.83
N LEU A 635 -1.37 -20.65 -17.29
CA LEU A 635 -1.09 -20.49 -15.86
C LEU A 635 -1.84 -19.29 -15.28
N ASP A 636 -2.57 -19.52 -14.19
CA ASP A 636 -3.04 -18.49 -13.29
C ASP A 636 -2.07 -18.29 -12.13
N CYS A 637 -1.41 -17.12 -12.06
CA CYS A 637 -0.46 -16.76 -10.99
C CYS A 637 -1.03 -15.78 -9.95
N ARG A 638 -2.36 -15.67 -9.84
CA ARG A 638 -3.03 -14.87 -8.81
C ARG A 638 -2.90 -15.47 -7.40
N THR A 639 -3.52 -14.85 -6.41
CA THR A 639 -3.67 -15.46 -5.08
C THR A 639 -4.68 -16.61 -5.11
N PRO A 640 -4.62 -17.54 -4.13
CA PRO A 640 -5.61 -18.62 -4.00
C PRO A 640 -7.06 -18.11 -3.87
N TYR A 641 -7.26 -16.92 -3.31
CA TYR A 641 -8.56 -16.27 -3.17
C TYR A 641 -9.15 -15.85 -4.53
N GLU A 642 -8.34 -15.16 -5.34
CA GLU A 642 -8.75 -14.75 -6.69
C GLU A 642 -8.98 -15.94 -7.62
N PHE A 643 -8.19 -17.02 -7.51
CA PHE A 643 -8.42 -18.26 -8.26
C PHE A 643 -9.68 -19.00 -7.83
N ARG A 644 -10.05 -18.91 -6.53
CA ARG A 644 -11.29 -19.49 -5.99
C ARG A 644 -12.55 -18.75 -6.47
N ASN A 645 -12.48 -17.43 -6.70
CA ASN A 645 -13.60 -16.66 -7.24
C ASN A 645 -14.01 -17.13 -8.65
N GLY A 646 -13.03 -17.28 -9.54
CA GLY A 646 -13.22 -17.72 -10.92
C GLY A 646 -11.91 -17.65 -11.67
N SER A 647 -11.75 -18.43 -12.75
CA SER A 647 -10.51 -18.47 -13.55
C SER A 647 -10.81 -18.85 -14.99
N HIS A 648 -9.79 -18.77 -15.85
CA HIS A 648 -9.80 -19.44 -17.15
C HIS A 648 -10.16 -20.93 -17.00
N THR A 649 -11.00 -21.44 -17.89
CA THR A 649 -11.60 -22.80 -17.86
C THR A 649 -10.56 -23.93 -17.79
N ARG A 650 -9.39 -23.75 -18.40
CA ARG A 650 -8.29 -24.74 -18.42
C ARG A 650 -6.96 -24.22 -17.90
N SER A 651 -6.95 -23.20 -17.03
CA SER A 651 -5.71 -22.76 -16.39
C SER A 651 -5.32 -23.62 -15.19
N VAL A 652 -4.05 -23.98 -15.10
CA VAL A 652 -3.43 -24.47 -13.85
C VAL A 652 -3.24 -23.31 -12.87
N PHE A 653 -3.16 -23.61 -11.58
CA PHE A 653 -2.91 -22.62 -10.54
C PHE A 653 -1.54 -22.84 -9.89
N LEU A 654 -0.67 -21.83 -9.96
CA LEU A 654 0.58 -21.75 -9.21
C LEU A 654 0.87 -20.26 -8.98
N SER A 655 0.77 -19.78 -7.74
CA SER A 655 0.81 -18.34 -7.49
C SER A 655 2.20 -17.76 -7.77
N LEU A 656 2.28 -16.45 -8.04
CA LEU A 656 3.60 -15.80 -8.11
C LEU A 656 4.39 -15.96 -6.81
N GLY A 657 3.72 -16.04 -5.65
CA GLY A 657 4.40 -16.32 -4.37
C GLY A 657 5.11 -17.68 -4.36
N ASP A 658 4.48 -18.71 -4.93
CA ASP A 658 5.06 -20.05 -5.06
C ASP A 658 6.23 -20.04 -6.05
N LEU A 659 6.10 -19.36 -7.20
CA LEU A 659 7.19 -19.20 -8.18
C LEU A 659 8.40 -18.45 -7.61
N CYS A 660 8.16 -17.37 -6.86
CA CYS A 660 9.21 -16.66 -6.14
C CYS A 660 9.87 -17.56 -5.08
N HIS A 661 9.09 -18.34 -4.32
CA HIS A 661 9.62 -19.25 -3.31
C HIS A 661 10.45 -20.40 -3.91
N ILE A 662 9.99 -21.01 -5.01
CA ILE A 662 10.75 -22.02 -5.78
C ILE A 662 12.07 -21.42 -6.27
N THR A 663 12.04 -20.18 -6.77
CA THR A 663 13.24 -19.47 -7.22
C THR A 663 14.18 -19.11 -6.06
N ALA A 664 13.64 -18.72 -4.91
CA ALA A 664 14.43 -18.42 -3.72
C ALA A 664 15.04 -19.69 -3.10
N LEU A 665 14.38 -20.85 -3.21
CA LEU A 665 14.96 -22.13 -2.80
C LEU A 665 15.98 -22.67 -3.81
N ASP A 666 16.17 -22.03 -4.96
CA ASP A 666 17.25 -22.38 -5.89
C ASP A 666 18.59 -22.18 -5.19
N LEU A 667 19.21 -23.32 -4.87
CA LEU A 667 20.57 -23.44 -4.38
C LEU A 667 21.28 -24.27 -5.44
N VAL A 668 22.18 -23.63 -6.19
CA VAL A 668 23.17 -24.38 -6.95
C VAL A 668 23.92 -25.24 -5.94
N ALA A 669 23.77 -26.55 -6.05
CA ALA A 669 24.62 -27.50 -5.37
C ALA A 669 26.02 -27.39 -6.00
N GLN A 670 26.75 -26.35 -5.59
CA GLN A 670 28.18 -26.21 -5.89
C GLN A 670 28.87 -27.40 -5.22
N GLN A 671 29.05 -28.47 -6.00
CA GLN A 671 30.01 -29.50 -5.66
C GLN A 671 31.34 -28.81 -5.47
N LEU A 672 31.95 -29.00 -4.30
CA LEU A 672 33.20 -28.37 -3.90
C LEU A 672 34.36 -28.92 -4.73
N THR A 673 34.51 -28.41 -5.96
CA THR A 673 35.76 -28.46 -6.74
C THR A 673 36.53 -27.18 -6.43
N PRO A 674 37.65 -27.23 -5.66
CA PRO A 674 38.32 -26.03 -5.13
C PRO A 674 38.94 -25.08 -6.17
N GLU A 675 38.91 -25.44 -7.46
CA GLU A 675 39.58 -24.74 -8.57
C GLU A 675 38.62 -24.11 -9.58
N ALA A 676 37.31 -24.21 -9.36
CA ALA A 676 36.33 -23.47 -10.15
C ALA A 676 36.24 -22.03 -9.60
N ASP A 677 36.78 -21.06 -10.35
CA ASP A 677 36.57 -19.64 -10.10
C ASP A 677 35.10 -19.34 -9.80
N VAL A 678 34.84 -18.43 -8.85
CA VAL A 678 33.50 -18.01 -8.44
C VAL A 678 32.90 -17.08 -9.52
N HIS A 679 32.65 -17.64 -10.70
CA HIS A 679 32.12 -16.95 -11.87
C HIS A 679 30.62 -17.19 -12.01
N CYS A 680 29.88 -16.10 -12.20
CA CYS A 680 28.42 -16.05 -12.20
C CYS A 680 27.72 -16.70 -13.41
N GLY A 681 28.43 -17.54 -14.19
CA GLY A 681 27.89 -18.19 -15.40
C GLY A 681 26.89 -19.32 -15.16
N GLY A 682 26.65 -19.73 -13.90
CA GLY A 682 25.84 -20.90 -13.53
C GLY A 682 24.57 -20.60 -12.74
N TRP A 683 23.98 -19.40 -12.85
CA TRP A 683 22.80 -18.99 -12.06
C TRP A 683 21.66 -18.51 -12.96
N PRO A 684 20.42 -19.04 -12.83
CA PRO A 684 19.99 -20.08 -11.89
C PRO A 684 20.55 -21.47 -12.20
N SER A 685 20.28 -22.42 -11.30
CA SER A 685 20.50 -23.85 -11.58
C SER A 685 19.76 -24.28 -12.85
N PRO A 686 20.40 -25.11 -13.72
CA PRO A 686 19.71 -25.76 -14.83
C PRO A 686 18.49 -26.61 -14.42
N GLU A 687 18.42 -27.03 -13.16
CA GLU A 687 17.31 -27.82 -12.61
C GLU A 687 16.06 -26.99 -12.29
N LEU A 688 16.19 -25.65 -12.13
CA LEU A 688 15.07 -24.78 -11.74
C LEU A 688 13.91 -24.84 -12.74
N GLY A 689 14.22 -24.90 -14.04
CA GLY A 689 13.20 -25.05 -15.09
C GLY A 689 12.41 -26.35 -14.96
N ARG A 690 13.08 -27.45 -14.60
CA ARG A 690 12.46 -28.76 -14.40
C ARG A 690 11.56 -28.77 -13.17
N ILE A 691 11.99 -28.17 -12.06
CA ILE A 691 11.19 -28.04 -10.82
C ILE A 691 9.90 -27.25 -11.07
N ILE A 692 9.96 -26.16 -11.84
CA ILE A 692 8.76 -25.37 -12.20
C ILE A 692 7.79 -26.22 -13.03
N LEU A 693 8.27 -26.97 -14.02
CA LEU A 693 7.42 -27.84 -14.85
C LEU A 693 6.81 -29.01 -14.06
N ASP A 694 7.53 -29.59 -13.10
CA ASP A 694 6.98 -30.61 -12.21
C ASP A 694 5.86 -30.03 -11.32
N ARG A 695 6.04 -28.82 -10.76
CA ARG A 695 4.99 -28.13 -9.99
C ARG A 695 3.77 -27.76 -10.84
N MET A 696 3.99 -27.35 -12.09
CA MET A 696 2.90 -27.13 -13.06
C MET A 696 2.16 -28.43 -13.40
N TYR A 697 2.86 -29.55 -13.51
CA TYR A 697 2.28 -30.87 -13.73
C TYR A 697 1.44 -31.33 -12.53
N GLU A 698 1.94 -31.16 -11.29
CA GLU A 698 1.16 -31.39 -10.07
C GLU A 698 -0.12 -30.54 -10.03
N ALA A 699 -0.02 -29.25 -10.36
CA ALA A 699 -1.15 -28.33 -10.43
C ALA A 699 -2.15 -28.70 -11.55
N ALA A 700 -1.67 -29.26 -12.68
CA ALA A 700 -2.52 -29.78 -13.75
C ALA A 700 -3.32 -31.00 -13.31
N LEU A 701 -2.68 -31.97 -12.64
CA LEU A 701 -3.34 -33.14 -12.07
C LEU A 701 -4.40 -32.73 -11.03
N ALA A 702 -4.05 -31.81 -10.12
CA ALA A 702 -4.98 -31.28 -9.12
C ALA A 702 -6.17 -30.53 -9.73
N SER A 703 -6.01 -29.97 -10.93
CA SER A 703 -7.07 -29.29 -11.69
C SER A 703 -7.85 -30.23 -12.63
N GLY A 704 -7.56 -31.53 -12.64
CA GLY A 704 -8.18 -32.51 -13.55
C GLY A 704 -7.80 -32.34 -15.03
N LEU A 705 -6.72 -31.60 -15.32
CA LEU A 705 -6.27 -31.33 -16.68
C LEU A 705 -5.35 -32.45 -17.19
N LYS A 706 -5.58 -32.89 -18.43
CA LYS A 706 -4.72 -33.86 -19.10
C LYS A 706 -3.38 -33.19 -19.46
N CYS A 707 -2.34 -33.54 -18.73
CA CYS A 707 -0.96 -33.12 -18.97
C CYS A 707 -0.03 -34.34 -18.93
N ARG A 708 1.07 -34.34 -19.70
CA ARG A 708 2.07 -35.42 -19.64
C ARG A 708 3.06 -35.17 -18.48
N PRO A 709 3.66 -36.21 -17.87
CA PRO A 709 4.62 -36.05 -16.76
C PRO A 709 5.75 -35.06 -17.07
N GLY A 710 5.94 -34.09 -16.17
CA GLY A 710 6.90 -32.99 -16.32
C GLY A 710 6.53 -32.01 -17.45
N CYS A 711 5.24 -31.85 -17.76
CA CYS A 711 4.73 -31.03 -18.86
C CYS A 711 5.30 -31.38 -20.26
N ARG A 712 5.73 -32.63 -20.48
CA ARG A 712 6.33 -33.06 -21.76
C ARG A 712 5.43 -32.79 -22.95
N GLY A 713 5.94 -32.05 -23.94
CA GLY A 713 5.23 -31.67 -25.17
C GLY A 713 4.65 -30.25 -25.15
N ILE A 714 4.57 -29.61 -23.98
CA ILE A 714 4.28 -28.18 -23.89
C ILE A 714 5.45 -27.40 -24.48
N ARG A 715 5.16 -26.50 -25.43
CA ARG A 715 6.09 -25.53 -26.03
C ARG A 715 5.73 -24.08 -25.70
N LYS A 716 4.49 -23.83 -25.27
CA LYS A 716 3.99 -22.49 -24.94
C LYS A 716 3.38 -22.47 -23.55
N ILE A 717 3.74 -21.47 -22.75
CA ILE A 717 3.10 -21.17 -21.47
C ILE A 717 2.52 -19.77 -21.55
N VAL A 718 1.23 -19.61 -21.24
CA VAL A 718 0.59 -18.29 -21.14
C VAL A 718 0.23 -18.01 -19.70
N VAL A 719 0.85 -17.01 -19.07
CA VAL A 719 0.59 -16.64 -17.68
C VAL A 719 -0.26 -15.39 -17.57
N TYR A 720 -1.24 -15.41 -16.67
CA TYR A 720 -2.04 -14.24 -16.32
C TYR A 720 -2.16 -14.08 -14.80
N CYS A 721 -2.39 -12.83 -14.38
CA CYS A 721 -2.78 -12.48 -13.02
C CYS A 721 -4.04 -11.59 -13.07
N ALA A 722 -4.42 -10.83 -12.05
CA ALA A 722 -5.61 -9.97 -12.16
C ALA A 722 -5.49 -8.88 -13.24
N THR A 723 -4.34 -8.20 -13.30
CA THR A 723 -4.14 -6.95 -14.08
C THR A 723 -2.83 -6.90 -14.89
N GLY A 724 -2.10 -8.01 -14.99
CA GLY A 724 -0.86 -8.16 -15.78
C GLY A 724 0.47 -8.01 -15.02
N TYR A 725 0.53 -7.28 -13.90
CA TYR A 725 1.82 -7.00 -13.23
C TYR A 725 2.49 -8.21 -12.56
N ARG A 726 1.74 -9.15 -11.97
CA ARG A 726 2.34 -10.40 -11.46
C ARG A 726 2.68 -11.38 -12.59
N SER A 727 2.03 -11.23 -13.74
CA SER A 727 2.17 -12.11 -14.92
C SER A 727 3.52 -11.88 -15.59
N LEU A 728 3.90 -10.62 -15.81
CA LEU A 728 5.21 -10.30 -16.39
C LEU A 728 6.37 -10.73 -15.48
N ILE A 729 6.22 -10.62 -14.14
CA ILE A 729 7.23 -11.12 -13.20
C ILE A 729 7.33 -12.64 -13.31
N ALA A 730 6.20 -13.35 -13.23
CA ALA A 730 6.14 -14.80 -13.41
C ALA A 730 6.73 -15.25 -14.76
N ALA A 731 6.45 -14.52 -15.85
CA ALA A 731 6.99 -14.79 -17.17
C ALA A 731 8.51 -14.62 -17.23
N SER A 732 9.06 -13.60 -16.55
CA SER A 732 10.52 -13.43 -16.47
C SER A 732 11.19 -14.50 -15.60
N LEU A 733 10.59 -14.90 -14.47
CA LEU A 733 11.09 -16.02 -13.64
C LEU A 733 11.14 -17.34 -14.42
N MET A 734 10.08 -17.64 -15.18
CA MET A 734 10.02 -18.84 -16.01
C MET A 734 11.01 -18.77 -17.18
N ARG A 735 11.12 -17.65 -17.90
CA ARG A 735 12.14 -17.47 -18.95
C ARG A 735 13.55 -17.67 -18.42
N ARG A 736 13.90 -17.01 -17.31
CA ARG A 736 15.16 -17.18 -16.57
C ARG A 736 15.47 -18.65 -16.24
N ALA A 737 14.47 -19.41 -15.79
CA ALA A 737 14.63 -20.82 -15.44
C ALA A 737 14.80 -21.72 -16.69
N PHE A 738 14.02 -21.49 -17.75
CA PHE A 738 14.10 -22.25 -19.00
C PHE A 738 15.35 -21.92 -19.82
N GLU A 739 15.85 -20.68 -19.72
CA GLU A 739 17.15 -20.23 -20.26
C GLU A 739 18.32 -21.01 -19.69
N ALA A 740 18.35 -21.23 -18.37
CA ALA A 740 19.39 -22.03 -17.72
C ALA A 740 19.24 -23.54 -17.99
N ALA A 741 17.99 -24.03 -18.02
CA ALA A 741 17.67 -25.41 -18.34
C ALA A 741 17.83 -25.77 -19.84
N SER A 742 18.11 -24.77 -20.71
CA SER A 742 18.12 -24.91 -22.18
C SER A 742 16.82 -25.51 -22.75
N LEU A 743 15.68 -25.14 -22.18
CA LEU A 743 14.35 -25.62 -22.59
C LEU A 743 13.72 -24.68 -23.64
N ASP A 744 13.33 -25.26 -24.77
CA ASP A 744 12.60 -24.59 -25.86
C ASP A 744 11.10 -24.41 -25.50
N ILE A 745 10.82 -23.53 -24.54
CA ILE A 745 9.48 -23.17 -24.09
C ILE A 745 9.32 -21.65 -24.14
N VAL A 746 8.37 -21.17 -24.94
CA VAL A 746 8.04 -19.75 -25.06
C VAL A 746 7.03 -19.37 -23.98
N VAL A 747 7.27 -18.24 -23.31
CA VAL A 747 6.42 -17.77 -22.20
C VAL A 747 5.80 -16.41 -22.54
N TYR A 748 4.48 -16.39 -22.56
CA TYR A 748 3.63 -15.22 -22.85
C TYR A 748 2.99 -14.70 -21.57
N ASP A 749 2.75 -13.39 -21.48
CA ASP A 749 1.96 -12.79 -20.41
C ASP A 749 0.71 -12.08 -20.95
N VAL A 750 -0.41 -12.18 -20.23
CA VAL A 750 -1.63 -11.45 -20.58
C VAL A 750 -1.56 -10.03 -20.01
N ALA A 751 -1.41 -9.03 -20.89
CA ALA A 751 -1.49 -7.63 -20.51
C ALA A 751 -2.93 -7.30 -20.07
N GLY A 752 -3.10 -6.62 -18.93
CA GLY A 752 -4.40 -6.45 -18.29
C GLY A 752 -4.95 -7.71 -17.60
N GLY A 753 -4.29 -8.86 -17.72
CA GLY A 753 -4.58 -10.09 -16.97
C GLY A 753 -6.02 -10.62 -17.11
N ALA A 754 -6.56 -11.12 -16.02
CA ALA A 754 -7.91 -11.66 -15.91
C ALA A 754 -8.98 -10.64 -16.29
N LEU A 755 -8.77 -9.35 -16.00
CA LEU A 755 -9.71 -8.30 -16.45
C LEU A 755 -9.81 -8.28 -17.98
N GLN A 756 -8.68 -8.38 -18.68
CA GLN A 756 -8.64 -8.47 -20.15
C GLN A 756 -9.33 -9.75 -20.65
N VAL A 757 -9.06 -10.90 -20.02
CA VAL A 757 -9.70 -12.19 -20.37
C VAL A 757 -11.21 -12.12 -20.18
N MET A 758 -11.71 -11.60 -19.05
CA MET A 758 -13.15 -11.47 -18.80
C MET A 758 -13.84 -10.49 -19.78
N GLN A 759 -13.15 -9.42 -20.20
CA GLN A 759 -13.71 -8.44 -21.13
C GLN A 759 -13.73 -8.93 -22.58
N GLN A 760 -12.69 -9.65 -23.01
CA GLN A 760 -12.49 -9.99 -24.42
C GLN A 760 -12.78 -11.47 -24.75
N ARG A 761 -12.64 -12.38 -23.77
CA ARG A 761 -12.91 -13.83 -23.88
C ARG A 761 -13.71 -14.37 -22.68
N PRO A 762 -14.90 -13.81 -22.39
CA PRO A 762 -15.76 -14.31 -21.30
C PRO A 762 -16.21 -15.77 -21.51
N ASP A 763 -16.21 -16.26 -22.75
CA ASP A 763 -16.47 -17.65 -23.13
C ASP A 763 -15.47 -18.64 -22.52
N LEU A 764 -14.25 -18.19 -22.22
CA LEU A 764 -13.20 -19.00 -21.62
C LEU A 764 -13.09 -18.83 -20.10
N TRP A 765 -14.00 -18.08 -19.46
CA TRP A 765 -13.94 -17.76 -18.03
C TRP A 765 -15.03 -18.46 -17.20
N THR A 766 -14.62 -19.22 -16.19
CA THR A 766 -15.54 -19.86 -15.23
C THR A 766 -15.56 -19.09 -13.92
N VAL A 767 -16.70 -18.51 -13.56
CA VAL A 767 -16.96 -18.06 -12.18
C VAL A 767 -17.26 -19.29 -11.32
N LYS A 768 -16.44 -19.52 -10.29
CA LYS A 768 -16.52 -20.69 -9.39
C LYS A 768 -17.25 -20.37 -8.10
N ASP A 769 -16.98 -19.21 -7.50
CA ASP A 769 -17.55 -18.76 -6.24
C ASP A 769 -18.00 -17.30 -6.34
N ARG A 770 -19.32 -17.11 -6.41
CA ARG A 770 -19.99 -15.79 -6.47
C ARG A 770 -20.10 -15.09 -5.11
N SER A 771 -19.79 -15.76 -3.99
CA SER A 771 -19.75 -15.12 -2.67
C SER A 771 -18.51 -14.24 -2.51
N ILE A 772 -17.46 -14.54 -3.27
CA ILE A 772 -16.25 -13.74 -3.35
C ILE A 772 -16.47 -12.54 -4.27
N ILE A 773 -16.34 -11.33 -3.72
CA ILE A 773 -16.34 -10.08 -4.48
C ILE A 773 -14.89 -9.64 -4.67
N CYS A 774 -14.28 -10.00 -5.79
CA CYS A 774 -13.00 -9.42 -6.20
C CYS A 774 -13.24 -7.99 -6.72
N ILE A 775 -13.00 -6.99 -5.85
CA ILE A 775 -12.88 -5.59 -6.27
C ILE A 775 -11.47 -5.42 -6.87
N SER A 776 -11.39 -5.29 -8.20
CA SER A 776 -10.15 -5.10 -8.97
C SER A 776 -9.85 -3.63 -9.23
#